data_AF-A0A6J2QCZ7-F1
#
_entry.id   AF-A0A6J2QCZ7-F1
#
_cell.length_a   1.000
_cell.length_b   1.000
_cell.length_c   1.000
_cell.angle_alpha   90.00
_cell.angle_beta   90.00
_cell.angle_gamma   90.00
#
_symmetry.space_group_name_H-M   'P 1'
#
loop_
_entity.id
_entity.type
_entity.pdbx_description
1 polymer ?
#
loop_
_entity_poly.entity_id
_entity_poly.type
_entity_poly.pdbx_seq_one_letter_code
_entity_poly.pdbx_strand_id
1 'polypeptide(L)'
;MERGRLSRVTSGRPSELPMRVQDSNRMSMVYTTPKSKQPSFGKLNIPKPQSVNSERRTSFFGPRRTSGASMPRNSTMSGFGGSEKIKDTRPLHDKAFVQQCIRQLHEFLTEQGYPGTLSAKTLQSPSTKEFVKVFEFVYRQLDPTFEMPNSKVEEEVPAILKALRYPFVLSKSSMYSVGAPHTWPQALAALMWLIDQVKINWCLSKQELLFSDFCEDTDDIEEGAEYNKLLLDYTAETYSKFMQGDDTFDDVDELFLNKLRKIYNVDEALLDSMEEKYGILSTEVDRLEKNSQTDRLMTKRLERVKLQTDLKKLQSYRSSLDSFTANLENKDSELSEELETTGSHLESLKHEQDELLHLLKNQRFTPADVERINREKRELQQTISSLSKSLEDAEQHKWNEEIALAKVNEKAELKVAEYHKLARKLKLIPLSAENACGHDFEIRPFECGLGMVQHKAQTQMLLRKLVSDVEEENSRLANMKLSLEESSEQVNSNILDKSNDLKQLREQIRKVDERLDSDMQELAQEEQDWAAEMESVENHRRLLEKKVNYGYDESVQQLKAAQQQYHLVLQETNEERRTVANNLASVFTTAANHLSITEKCMEDLHSRVQRVCSKAVEEDEAVVQKLRETLKTFTSKANSL
;
A
#
# COMPACT_ATOMS: atom_id res chain seq x y z
N MET A 1 -5.65 -18.22 39.45
CA MET A 1 -5.11 -19.56 39.77
C MET A 1 -5.03 -20.34 38.46
N GLU A 2 -4.01 -21.12 38.12
CA GLU A 2 -2.60 -21.17 38.56
C GLU A 2 -1.80 -21.95 37.48
N ARG A 3 -0.46 -21.81 37.45
CA ARG A 3 0.62 -22.70 36.87
C ARG A 3 0.27 -23.71 35.75
N GLY A 4 1.05 -23.92 34.67
CA GLY A 4 2.42 -23.51 34.33
C GLY A 4 3.49 -24.56 34.72
N ARG A 5 4.39 -24.94 33.77
CA ARG A 5 5.51 -25.96 33.82
C ARG A 5 5.12 -27.39 33.37
N LEU A 6 6.05 -28.30 32.99
CA LEU A 6 7.28 -28.27 32.12
C LEU A 6 7.89 -29.71 32.04
N SER A 7 8.92 -29.92 31.18
CA SER A 7 9.80 -31.12 31.02
C SER A 7 9.18 -32.42 30.43
N ARG A 8 9.75 -33.23 29.50
CA ARG A 8 11.04 -33.37 28.73
C ARG A 8 11.96 -34.54 29.18
N VAL A 9 12.67 -35.17 28.20
CA VAL A 9 13.82 -36.15 28.30
C VAL A 9 13.40 -37.64 28.38
N THR A 10 14.01 -38.67 27.75
CA THR A 10 14.78 -38.98 26.49
C THR A 10 14.79 -40.53 26.34
N SER A 11 14.91 -41.21 25.19
CA SER A 11 16.15 -41.52 24.39
C SER A 11 15.82 -42.64 23.37
N GLY A 12 16.58 -42.96 22.30
CA GLY A 12 17.68 -42.23 21.61
C GLY A 12 18.53 -43.11 20.65
N ARG A 13 19.05 -42.51 19.56
CA ARG A 13 20.25 -42.90 18.71
C ARG A 13 20.32 -44.29 18.03
N PRO A 14 21.27 -44.55 17.09
CA PRO A 14 22.23 -43.66 16.40
C PRO A 14 22.02 -43.64 14.85
N SER A 15 22.82 -42.98 13.99
CA SER A 15 23.97 -42.06 14.16
C SER A 15 23.80 -40.82 13.22
N GLU A 16 24.67 -40.31 12.31
CA GLU A 16 26.12 -40.47 11.98
C GLU A 16 26.70 -39.12 11.49
N LEU A 17 27.97 -39.05 11.05
CA LEU A 17 28.68 -37.80 10.69
C LEU A 17 29.58 -37.87 9.42
N PRO A 18 29.97 -36.73 8.82
CA PRO A 18 30.61 -36.64 7.50
C PRO A 18 32.15 -36.50 7.53
N MET A 19 32.78 -36.52 6.35
CA MET A 19 34.21 -36.21 6.16
C MET A 19 34.48 -35.36 4.89
N ARG A 20 35.71 -34.83 4.80
CA ARG A 20 36.09 -33.60 4.09
C ARG A 20 37.37 -33.80 3.26
N VAL A 21 37.38 -33.42 1.98
CA VAL A 21 38.61 -33.33 1.16
C VAL A 21 38.54 -32.13 0.22
N GLN A 22 39.69 -31.47 -0.01
CA GLN A 22 39.96 -30.60 -1.16
C GLN A 22 41.10 -31.25 -1.94
N ASP A 23 41.10 -31.23 -3.30
CA ASP A 23 42.35 -30.87 -4.00
C ASP A 23 42.24 -30.45 -5.48
N SER A 24 42.84 -29.28 -5.73
CA SER A 24 43.63 -28.79 -6.86
C SER A 24 43.86 -29.62 -8.14
N ASN A 25 43.46 -29.07 -9.32
CA ASN A 25 44.18 -29.00 -10.64
C ASN A 25 43.18 -28.80 -11.82
N ARG A 26 43.49 -28.15 -12.97
CA ARG A 26 44.54 -27.19 -13.39
C ARG A 26 44.11 -26.47 -14.71
N MET A 27 44.90 -25.49 -15.17
CA MET A 27 44.74 -24.62 -16.37
C MET A 27 43.83 -23.38 -16.12
N SER A 28 44.29 -22.11 -16.15
CA SER A 28 45.14 -21.34 -17.10
C SER A 28 44.36 -20.98 -18.38
N MET A 29 44.08 -19.71 -18.72
CA MET A 29 44.98 -18.54 -18.82
C MET A 29 44.42 -17.29 -18.08
N VAL A 30 45.17 -16.46 -17.33
CA VAL A 30 46.37 -15.59 -17.62
C VAL A 30 46.01 -14.13 -17.96
N TYR A 31 45.88 -13.31 -16.89
CA TYR A 31 46.19 -11.86 -16.72
C TYR A 31 45.54 -10.78 -17.65
N THR A 32 45.43 -9.48 -17.29
CA THR A 32 46.05 -8.64 -16.23
C THR A 32 45.06 -7.72 -15.47
N THR A 33 45.36 -7.43 -14.20
CA THR A 33 44.84 -6.30 -13.36
C THR A 33 45.87 -5.12 -13.38
N PRO A 34 45.70 -3.90 -12.78
CA PRO A 34 44.98 -3.61 -11.51
C PRO A 34 44.39 -2.19 -11.16
N LYS A 35 43.49 -2.21 -10.16
CA LYS A 35 43.33 -1.26 -9.01
C LYS A 35 43.06 0.27 -9.21
N SER A 36 41.79 0.61 -8.95
CA SER A 36 41.31 1.43 -7.80
C SER A 36 41.18 2.98 -7.86
N LYS A 37 40.26 3.49 -7.01
CA LYS A 37 40.05 4.86 -6.49
C LYS A 37 39.30 5.93 -7.35
N GLN A 38 37.99 6.01 -7.11
CA GLN A 38 37.23 7.16 -6.54
C GLN A 38 37.99 8.49 -6.28
N PRO A 39 37.38 9.70 -6.43
CA PRO A 39 37.21 10.41 -7.70
C PRO A 39 37.49 11.94 -7.63
N SER A 40 37.12 12.68 -8.70
CA SER A 40 36.75 14.13 -8.75
C SER A 40 37.73 15.14 -9.41
N PHE A 41 37.12 16.25 -9.86
CA PHE A 41 37.65 17.52 -10.40
C PHE A 41 38.35 17.56 -11.78
N GLY A 42 38.02 18.61 -12.56
CA GLY A 42 38.75 19.01 -13.78
C GLY A 42 37.90 19.74 -14.84
N LYS A 43 37.84 21.09 -14.80
CA LYS A 43 37.33 21.94 -15.92
C LYS A 43 38.33 23.05 -16.23
N LEU A 44 38.75 23.17 -17.50
CA LEU A 44 39.62 24.19 -18.10
C LEU A 44 39.35 24.23 -19.63
N ASN A 45 39.52 25.31 -20.40
CA ASN A 45 39.43 26.75 -20.05
C ASN A 45 39.11 27.60 -21.31
N ILE A 46 38.79 28.88 -21.09
CA ILE A 46 38.34 29.95 -22.02
C ILE A 46 39.42 30.38 -23.07
N PRO A 47 39.01 30.84 -24.28
CA PRO A 47 39.37 32.21 -24.71
C PRO A 47 38.18 33.14 -25.12
N LYS A 48 38.40 34.45 -24.92
CA LYS A 48 37.63 35.64 -25.43
C LYS A 48 38.45 36.28 -26.60
N PRO A 49 38.16 37.47 -27.21
CA PRO A 49 37.44 38.71 -26.78
C PRO A 49 36.40 39.20 -27.85
N GLN A 50 35.86 40.43 -28.00
CA GLN A 50 36.18 41.85 -27.65
C GLN A 50 34.87 42.63 -27.26
N SER A 51 34.86 43.58 -26.31
CA SER A 51 35.13 45.06 -26.39
C SER A 51 34.00 45.87 -27.09
N VAL A 52 33.54 47.07 -26.69
CA VAL A 52 34.19 48.27 -26.07
C VAL A 52 33.19 49.10 -25.20
N ASN A 53 33.65 49.65 -24.05
CA ASN A 53 33.27 50.85 -23.23
C ASN A 53 31.78 51.33 -23.06
N SER A 54 31.40 52.18 -22.08
CA SER A 54 32.17 53.05 -21.16
C SER A 54 31.52 53.27 -19.78
N GLU A 55 32.36 53.41 -18.73
CA GLU A 55 32.28 54.33 -17.55
C GLU A 55 30.99 54.47 -16.68
N ARG A 56 31.03 54.63 -15.34
CA ARG A 56 32.07 54.70 -14.28
C ARG A 56 31.45 54.10 -12.98
N ARG A 57 32.13 53.20 -12.22
CA ARG A 57 33.02 53.48 -11.05
C ARG A 57 32.38 54.32 -9.92
N THR A 58 32.48 54.03 -8.62
CA THR A 58 33.19 52.96 -7.81
C THR A 58 32.61 53.04 -6.38
N SER A 59 32.04 52.00 -5.74
CA SER A 59 32.65 50.79 -5.12
C SER A 59 33.61 51.06 -3.94
N PHE A 60 33.48 50.33 -2.80
CA PHE A 60 34.53 49.45 -2.20
C PHE A 60 34.10 48.83 -0.82
N PHE A 61 33.89 47.50 -0.76
CA PHE A 61 34.03 46.58 0.42
C PHE A 61 33.19 46.86 1.71
N GLY A 62 32.93 45.93 2.64
CA GLY A 62 33.19 44.48 2.75
C GLY A 62 32.56 43.92 4.07
N PRO A 63 32.33 42.59 4.23
CA PRO A 63 31.31 42.08 5.18
C PRO A 63 31.79 41.57 6.56
N ARG A 64 30.94 41.76 7.59
CA ARG A 64 30.88 41.00 8.87
C ARG A 64 29.40 40.89 9.27
N ARG A 65 28.82 39.74 9.68
CA ARG A 65 29.12 38.75 10.74
C ARG A 65 28.71 39.16 12.16
N THR A 66 27.59 38.55 12.58
CA THR A 66 27.28 37.99 13.92
C THR A 66 27.22 38.91 15.16
N SER A 67 25.99 39.02 15.66
CA SER A 67 25.55 39.14 17.07
C SER A 67 26.62 38.96 18.17
N GLY A 68 26.59 39.89 19.13
CA GLY A 68 27.26 39.81 20.44
C GLY A 68 26.70 40.90 21.36
N ALA A 69 26.25 40.54 22.57
CA ALA A 69 25.41 41.43 23.39
C ALA A 69 26.21 42.45 24.22
N SER A 70 25.82 43.73 24.14
CA SER A 70 25.89 44.74 25.22
C SER A 70 25.17 46.01 24.76
N MET A 71 24.28 46.56 25.59
CA MET A 71 23.54 47.81 25.32
C MET A 71 24.11 48.98 26.12
N PRO A 72 24.85 49.92 25.51
CA PRO A 72 25.12 51.22 26.11
C PRO A 72 23.86 52.10 25.99
N ARG A 73 23.51 52.84 27.05
CA ARG A 73 22.45 53.86 26.99
C ARG A 73 22.84 54.99 26.03
N ASN A 74 22.30 54.98 24.82
CA ASN A 74 22.61 55.99 23.81
C ASN A 74 21.76 57.27 23.99
N SER A 75 22.16 58.12 24.94
CA SER A 75 21.49 59.39 25.25
C SER A 75 22.45 60.59 25.15
N THR A 76 23.15 60.72 24.02
CA THR A 76 24.12 61.81 23.75
C THR A 76 23.93 62.44 22.37
N MET A 77 22.71 62.90 22.05
CA MET A 77 22.45 63.68 20.82
C MET A 77 22.89 65.15 20.99
N SER A 78 24.19 65.37 21.12
CA SER A 78 24.84 66.70 21.19
C SER A 78 26.32 66.55 20.85
N GLY A 79 26.68 66.88 19.60
CA GLY A 79 28.03 66.57 19.08
C GLY A 79 28.26 67.03 17.64
N PHE A 80 27.72 68.19 17.24
CA PHE A 80 27.97 68.76 15.91
C PHE A 80 28.21 70.27 16.01
N GLY A 81 29.30 70.75 15.40
CA GLY A 81 29.71 72.15 15.42
C GLY A 81 30.41 72.60 16.71
N GLY A 82 31.55 73.30 16.56
CA GLY A 82 32.06 74.18 17.62
C GLY A 82 31.16 75.41 17.76
N SER A 83 31.26 76.13 18.88
CA SER A 83 30.40 77.28 19.19
C SER A 83 30.77 78.56 18.44
N GLU A 84 30.78 78.50 17.10
CA GLU A 84 30.57 79.70 16.29
C GLU A 84 29.21 80.28 16.68
N LYS A 85 29.24 81.49 17.25
CA LYS A 85 28.01 82.19 17.64
C LYS A 85 27.26 82.54 16.36
N ILE A 86 26.16 81.84 16.09
CA ILE A 86 25.26 82.15 14.98
C ILE A 86 25.00 83.65 15.01
N LYS A 87 25.37 84.34 13.94
CA LYS A 87 25.20 85.78 13.84
C LYS A 87 23.76 86.07 13.41
N ASP A 88 23.11 86.99 14.10
CA ASP A 88 21.80 87.48 13.67
C ASP A 88 21.92 88.10 12.27
N THR A 89 21.15 87.57 11.33
CA THR A 89 21.11 87.99 9.93
C THR A 89 20.15 89.16 9.69
N ARG A 90 19.29 89.47 10.68
CA ARG A 90 18.33 90.56 10.58
C ARG A 90 19.04 91.91 10.70
N PRO A 91 18.70 92.93 9.88
CA PRO A 91 19.40 94.21 9.88
C PRO A 91 18.96 95.11 11.04
N LEU A 92 19.20 94.68 12.29
CA LEU A 92 18.75 95.38 13.52
C LEU A 92 19.32 96.79 13.71
N HIS A 93 20.33 97.17 12.93
CA HIS A 93 20.90 98.53 12.92
C HIS A 93 20.32 99.43 11.82
N ASP A 94 19.53 98.88 10.88
CA ASP A 94 18.80 99.68 9.91
C ASP A 94 17.52 100.24 10.54
N LYS A 95 17.36 101.57 10.42
CA LYS A 95 16.17 102.27 10.89
C LYS A 95 14.94 101.93 10.07
N ALA A 96 15.05 101.65 8.76
CA ALA A 96 13.89 101.34 7.93
C ALA A 96 13.29 99.98 8.33
N PHE A 97 14.12 98.95 8.51
CA PHE A 97 13.72 97.65 9.06
C PHE A 97 13.07 97.77 10.45
N VAL A 98 13.70 98.47 11.40
CA VAL A 98 13.13 98.65 12.75
C VAL A 98 11.76 99.35 12.70
N GLN A 99 11.59 100.38 11.86
CA GLN A 99 10.29 101.02 11.66
C GLN A 99 9.26 100.10 10.99
N GLN A 100 9.67 99.16 10.14
CA GLN A 100 8.77 98.15 9.58
C GLN A 100 8.28 97.17 10.65
N CYS A 101 9.17 96.66 11.49
CA CYS A 101 8.80 95.80 12.63
C CYS A 101 7.86 96.52 13.61
N ILE A 102 8.06 97.81 13.88
CA ILE A 102 7.12 98.60 14.72
C ILE A 102 5.72 98.68 14.08
N ARG A 103 5.60 98.83 12.76
CA ARG A 103 4.30 98.82 12.06
C ARG A 103 3.64 97.45 12.15
N GLN A 104 4.37 96.37 11.86
CA GLN A 104 3.85 95.00 11.91
C GLN A 104 3.42 94.58 13.32
N LEU A 105 4.15 95.01 14.36
CA LEU A 105 3.77 94.83 15.75
C LEU A 105 2.47 95.58 16.08
N HIS A 106 2.34 96.83 15.64
CA HIS A 106 1.11 97.62 15.85
C HIS A 106 -0.09 96.99 15.12
N GLU A 107 0.10 96.56 13.88
CA GLU A 107 -0.90 95.89 13.05
C GLU A 107 -1.42 94.63 13.74
N PHE A 108 -0.53 93.71 14.11
CA PHE A 108 -0.86 92.48 14.83
C PHE A 108 -1.58 92.74 16.16
N LEU A 109 -1.09 93.68 16.99
CA LEU A 109 -1.74 94.00 18.27
C LEU A 109 -3.14 94.63 18.08
N THR A 110 -3.37 95.35 16.98
CA THR A 110 -4.71 95.86 16.63
C THR A 110 -5.63 94.72 16.17
N GLU A 111 -5.17 93.86 15.25
CA GLU A 111 -5.95 92.74 14.70
C GLU A 111 -6.44 91.77 15.79
N GLN A 112 -5.58 91.48 16.77
CA GLN A 112 -5.88 90.52 17.85
C GLN A 112 -6.56 91.15 19.07
N GLY A 113 -6.89 92.45 19.03
CA GLY A 113 -7.64 93.11 20.09
C GLY A 113 -6.87 93.33 21.39
N TYR A 114 -5.61 93.79 21.32
CA TYR A 114 -4.80 94.08 22.51
C TYR A 114 -5.49 95.11 23.44
N PRO A 115 -5.71 94.81 24.73
CA PRO A 115 -6.48 95.67 25.64
C PRO A 115 -5.71 96.91 26.16
N GLY A 116 -4.43 97.06 25.82
CA GLY A 116 -3.62 98.21 26.23
C GLY A 116 -3.62 99.37 25.22
N THR A 117 -3.22 100.56 25.66
CA THR A 117 -3.22 101.78 24.84
C THR A 117 -2.16 101.78 23.75
N LEU A 118 -2.53 101.30 22.56
CA LEU A 118 -1.68 101.35 21.37
C LEU A 118 -1.48 102.81 20.93
N SER A 119 -0.22 103.26 20.96
CA SER A 119 0.21 104.51 20.32
C SER A 119 1.52 104.28 19.60
N ALA A 120 1.61 104.77 18.37
CA ALA A 120 2.82 104.70 17.55
C ALA A 120 4.05 105.34 18.22
N LYS A 121 3.89 106.23 19.22
CA LYS A 121 5.00 106.76 20.03
C LYS A 121 5.47 105.77 21.10
N THR A 122 4.56 105.06 21.76
CA THR A 122 4.88 104.08 22.82
C THR A 122 5.72 102.92 22.27
N LEU A 123 5.45 102.48 21.03
CA LEU A 123 6.20 101.39 20.38
C LEU A 123 7.58 101.81 19.82
N GLN A 124 7.96 103.09 19.86
CA GLN A 124 9.32 103.55 19.51
C GLN A 124 10.33 103.32 20.64
N SER A 125 9.86 103.34 21.88
CA SER A 125 10.69 103.18 23.09
C SER A 125 9.81 102.75 24.27
N PRO A 126 9.32 101.49 24.29
CA PRO A 126 8.41 101.02 25.34
C PRO A 126 9.11 100.90 26.69
N SER A 127 8.37 101.11 27.77
CA SER A 127 8.86 100.77 29.12
C SER A 127 8.92 99.25 29.29
N THR A 128 9.74 98.74 30.23
CA THR A 128 9.78 97.30 30.54
C THR A 128 8.40 96.76 30.93
N LYS A 129 7.53 97.56 31.57
CA LYS A 129 6.15 97.13 31.89
C LYS A 129 5.29 96.94 30.64
N GLU A 130 5.34 97.87 29.69
CA GLU A 130 4.56 97.75 28.45
C GLU A 130 5.13 96.66 27.52
N PHE A 131 6.45 96.50 27.47
CA PHE A 131 7.09 95.39 26.77
C PHE A 131 6.63 94.03 27.32
N VAL A 132 6.61 93.88 28.65
CA VAL A 132 6.20 92.62 29.30
C VAL A 132 4.72 92.31 29.05
N LYS A 133 3.81 93.29 29.13
CA LYS A 133 2.39 93.11 28.74
C LYS A 133 2.22 92.69 27.28
N VAL A 134 2.97 93.32 26.37
CA VAL A 134 2.94 92.99 24.93
C VAL A 134 3.49 91.57 24.71
N PHE A 135 4.59 91.20 25.36
CA PHE A 135 5.14 89.84 25.31
C PHE A 135 4.15 88.81 25.85
N GLU A 136 3.55 89.06 27.01
CA GLU A 136 2.53 88.20 27.63
C GLU A 136 1.31 88.03 26.71
N PHE A 137 0.81 89.10 26.12
CA PHE A 137 -0.33 89.04 25.19
C PHE A 137 -0.01 88.27 23.90
N VAL A 138 1.18 88.44 23.33
CA VAL A 138 1.62 87.66 22.17
C VAL A 138 1.81 86.18 22.56
N TYR A 139 2.38 85.90 23.72
CA TYR A 139 2.58 84.51 24.20
C TYR A 139 1.25 83.81 24.50
N ARG A 140 0.22 84.52 24.99
CA ARG A 140 -1.14 83.98 25.17
C ARG A 140 -1.80 83.47 23.88
N GLN A 141 -1.27 83.84 22.71
CA GLN A 141 -1.73 83.30 21.42
C GLN A 141 -1.12 81.92 21.10
N LEU A 142 -0.14 81.46 21.89
CA LEU A 142 0.39 80.07 21.91
C LEU A 142 -0.22 79.27 23.07
N ASP A 143 -0.28 79.88 24.26
CA ASP A 143 -0.81 79.27 25.49
C ASP A 143 -1.88 80.19 26.12
N PRO A 144 -3.18 79.94 25.87
CA PRO A 144 -4.27 80.72 26.45
C PRO A 144 -4.34 80.70 27.99
N THR A 145 -3.65 79.76 28.65
CA THR A 145 -3.64 79.63 30.12
C THR A 145 -2.51 80.39 30.79
N PHE A 146 -1.57 80.94 30.01
CA PHE A 146 -0.39 81.62 30.54
C PHE A 146 -0.72 82.94 31.25
N GLU A 147 -0.09 83.17 32.41
CA GLU A 147 0.00 84.47 33.07
C GLU A 147 1.46 84.81 33.38
N MET A 148 1.86 86.06 33.17
CA MET A 148 3.24 86.48 33.45
C MET A 148 3.47 86.57 34.98
N PRO A 149 4.51 85.92 35.54
CA PRO A 149 4.79 86.00 36.97
C PRO A 149 5.03 87.44 37.46
N ASN A 150 4.35 87.81 38.56
CA ASN A 150 4.41 89.16 39.16
C ASN A 150 5.80 89.57 39.73
N SER A 151 6.82 88.72 39.59
CA SER A 151 8.20 88.96 40.04
C SER A 151 9.20 88.33 39.08
N LYS A 152 10.40 88.91 38.94
CA LYS A 152 11.52 88.39 38.12
C LYS A 152 11.22 88.30 36.62
N VAL A 153 10.34 89.13 36.06
CA VAL A 153 10.04 89.18 34.61
C VAL A 153 11.28 89.36 33.71
N GLU A 154 12.37 89.91 34.26
CA GLU A 154 13.66 90.04 33.60
C GLU A 154 14.48 88.72 33.50
N GLU A 155 14.11 87.70 34.26
CA GLU A 155 14.64 86.33 34.19
C GLU A 155 13.68 85.45 33.36
N GLU A 156 12.37 85.59 33.57
CA GLU A 156 11.34 84.78 32.90
C GLU A 156 11.27 85.00 31.39
N VAL A 157 11.26 86.24 30.88
CA VAL A 157 11.15 86.47 29.42
C VAL A 157 12.34 85.87 28.65
N PRO A 158 13.62 86.03 29.08
CA PRO A 158 14.74 85.27 28.53
C PRO A 158 14.61 83.75 28.67
N ALA A 159 14.05 83.24 29.78
CA ALA A 159 13.85 81.80 29.98
C ALA A 159 12.80 81.23 29.01
N ILE A 160 11.67 81.90 28.82
CA ILE A 160 10.60 81.54 27.87
C ILE A 160 11.14 81.54 26.44
N LEU A 161 11.82 82.62 26.02
CA LEU A 161 12.46 82.69 24.70
C LEU A 161 13.46 81.54 24.48
N LYS A 162 14.25 81.19 25.50
CA LYS A 162 15.19 80.06 25.46
C LYS A 162 14.48 78.70 25.40
N ALA A 163 13.36 78.53 26.10
CA ALA A 163 12.53 77.32 26.05
C ALA A 163 11.93 77.10 24.66
N LEU A 164 11.37 78.16 24.06
CA LEU A 164 10.93 78.20 22.66
C LEU A 164 12.08 78.12 21.62
N ARG A 165 13.33 77.90 22.05
CA ARG A 165 14.53 77.77 21.20
C ARG A 165 14.89 79.00 20.36
N TYR A 166 14.50 80.21 20.78
CA TYR A 166 14.89 81.45 20.12
C TYR A 166 16.44 81.56 20.05
N PRO A 167 17.06 81.69 18.85
CA PRO A 167 18.52 81.64 18.74
C PRO A 167 19.27 82.81 19.38
N PHE A 168 18.60 83.95 19.58
CA PHE A 168 19.24 85.24 19.93
C PHE A 168 18.73 85.78 21.30
N VAL A 169 18.72 84.90 22.31
CA VAL A 169 18.15 85.16 23.65
C VAL A 169 18.67 86.47 24.28
N LEU A 170 17.74 87.29 24.76
CA LEU A 170 18.02 88.57 25.43
C LEU A 170 18.73 88.36 26.77
N SER A 171 19.63 89.26 27.15
CA SER A 171 20.28 89.23 28.46
C SER A 171 19.38 89.82 29.55
N LYS A 172 19.58 89.43 30.82
CA LYS A 172 18.88 90.03 31.97
C LYS A 172 19.10 91.55 32.05
N SER A 173 20.27 92.06 31.66
CA SER A 173 20.55 93.50 31.57
C SER A 173 19.79 94.21 30.45
N SER A 174 19.53 93.53 29.32
CA SER A 174 18.65 94.05 28.26
C SER A 174 17.22 94.27 28.77
N MET A 175 16.69 93.37 29.60
CA MET A 175 15.32 93.45 30.12
C MET A 175 15.07 94.68 31.01
N TYR A 176 16.04 95.05 31.87
CA TYR A 176 15.97 96.28 32.68
C TYR A 176 16.00 97.58 31.85
N SER A 177 16.36 97.52 30.56
CA SER A 177 16.60 98.68 29.70
C SER A 177 15.99 98.51 28.29
N VAL A 178 14.88 97.75 28.19
CA VAL A 178 14.39 97.20 26.93
C VAL A 178 14.05 98.24 25.86
N GLY A 179 13.55 99.42 26.26
CA GLY A 179 13.24 100.54 25.37
C GLY A 179 14.43 101.42 24.96
N ALA A 180 15.66 101.11 25.39
CA ALA A 180 16.85 101.90 25.05
C ALA A 180 17.22 101.76 23.56
N PRO A 181 17.75 102.80 22.88
CA PRO A 181 17.95 102.81 21.43
C PRO A 181 18.80 101.68 20.83
N HIS A 182 19.69 101.07 21.62
CA HIS A 182 20.52 99.94 21.21
C HIS A 182 19.96 98.57 21.64
N THR A 183 19.02 98.55 22.58
CA THR A 183 18.39 97.34 23.14
C THR A 183 17.06 97.04 22.44
N TRP A 184 16.27 98.08 22.15
CA TRP A 184 14.93 97.94 21.59
C TRP A 184 14.90 97.17 20.26
N PRO A 185 15.83 97.38 19.29
CA PRO A 185 15.84 96.59 18.06
C PRO A 185 15.98 95.08 18.30
N GLN A 186 16.73 94.65 19.32
CA GLN A 186 16.91 93.23 19.65
C GLN A 186 15.65 92.64 20.31
N ALA A 187 15.03 93.40 21.21
CA ALA A 187 13.81 92.97 21.92
C ALA A 187 12.56 93.00 21.01
N LEU A 188 12.44 93.99 20.14
CA LEU A 188 11.46 94.03 19.07
C LEU A 188 11.63 92.86 18.10
N ALA A 189 12.87 92.53 17.72
CA ALA A 189 13.12 91.37 16.87
C ALA A 189 12.82 90.02 17.56
N ALA A 190 12.87 89.96 18.90
CA ALA A 190 12.38 88.81 19.66
C ALA A 190 10.83 88.74 19.67
N LEU A 191 10.15 89.88 19.83
CA LEU A 191 8.68 89.97 19.72
C LEU A 191 8.19 89.62 18.31
N MET A 192 8.83 90.14 17.26
CA MET A 192 8.46 89.81 15.88
C MET A 192 8.64 88.33 15.60
N TRP A 193 9.76 87.73 16.03
CA TRP A 193 9.97 86.29 15.91
C TRP A 193 8.91 85.47 16.67
N LEU A 194 8.47 85.95 17.84
CA LEU A 194 7.39 85.31 18.60
C LEU A 194 6.03 85.45 17.89
N ILE A 195 5.73 86.61 17.28
CA ILE A 195 4.56 86.80 16.41
C ILE A 195 4.62 85.87 15.20
N ASP A 196 5.81 85.65 14.63
CA ASP A 196 6.00 84.68 13.56
C ASP A 196 5.78 83.24 14.06
N GLN A 197 6.18 82.89 15.29
CA GLN A 197 5.83 81.59 15.89
C GLN A 197 4.32 81.43 16.08
N VAL A 198 3.62 82.48 16.51
CA VAL A 198 2.14 82.50 16.61
C VAL A 198 1.48 82.29 15.25
N LYS A 199 1.94 83.01 14.22
CA LYS A 199 1.43 82.86 12.85
C LYS A 199 1.70 81.47 12.26
N ILE A 200 2.86 80.88 12.57
CA ILE A 200 3.18 79.49 12.21
C ILE A 200 2.24 78.52 12.96
N ASN A 201 2.05 78.70 14.26
CA ASN A 201 1.15 77.87 15.07
C ASN A 201 -0.30 77.89 14.53
N TRP A 202 -0.83 79.07 14.22
CA TRP A 202 -2.17 79.22 13.61
C TRP A 202 -2.27 78.69 12.18
N CYS A 203 -1.15 78.60 11.45
CA CYS A 203 -1.13 77.97 10.13
C CYS A 203 -1.18 76.44 10.29
N LEU A 204 -0.33 75.89 11.15
CA LEU A 204 -0.27 74.46 11.47
C LEU A 204 -1.57 73.95 12.11
N SER A 205 -2.24 74.75 12.96
CA SER A 205 -3.53 74.38 13.56
C SER A 205 -4.73 74.52 12.61
N LYS A 206 -4.54 75.10 11.42
CA LYS A 206 -5.56 75.21 10.36
C LYS A 206 -5.32 74.25 9.21
N GLN A 207 -4.09 73.78 9.05
CA GLN A 207 -3.82 72.58 8.28
C GLN A 207 -4.27 71.38 9.12
N GLU A 208 -5.52 70.92 8.91
CA GLU A 208 -5.81 69.50 9.07
C GLU A 208 -4.75 68.78 8.23
N LEU A 209 -3.87 68.05 8.91
CA LEU A 209 -2.56 67.72 8.35
C LEU A 209 -2.74 66.79 7.15
N LEU A 210 -2.20 67.20 5.99
CA LEU A 210 -2.29 66.50 4.70
C LEU A 210 -1.45 65.21 4.66
N PHE A 211 -1.52 64.40 5.71
CA PHE A 211 -0.95 63.06 5.79
C PHE A 211 -1.86 61.98 5.17
N SER A 212 -3.09 62.32 4.76
CA SER A 212 -3.92 61.43 3.91
C SER A 212 -3.20 61.04 2.63
N ASP A 213 -2.62 62.02 1.91
CA ASP A 213 -1.95 61.84 0.62
C ASP A 213 -0.61 61.06 0.69
N PHE A 214 -0.23 60.58 1.87
CA PHE A 214 1.02 59.84 2.12
C PHE A 214 0.80 58.39 2.59
N CYS A 215 -0.44 57.91 2.63
CA CYS A 215 -0.69 56.47 2.68
C CYS A 215 -0.45 55.91 1.27
N GLU A 216 0.60 55.10 1.08
CA GLU A 216 0.67 54.25 -0.11
C GLU A 216 -0.51 53.27 -0.09
N ASP A 217 -1.03 52.88 -1.27
CA ASP A 217 -2.09 51.88 -1.39
C ASP A 217 -1.60 50.51 -0.88
N THR A 218 -1.76 50.25 0.42
CA THR A 218 -1.65 48.93 0.99
C THR A 218 -2.92 48.16 0.62
N ASP A 219 -2.78 47.03 -0.07
CA ASP A 219 -3.92 46.13 -0.40
C ASP A 219 -4.68 45.64 0.85
N ASP A 220 -4.09 45.78 2.05
CA ASP A 220 -4.74 45.56 3.34
C ASP A 220 -5.38 46.85 3.88
N ILE A 221 -6.71 46.80 4.05
CA ILE A 221 -7.54 47.89 4.54
C ILE A 221 -7.34 48.11 6.05
N GLU A 222 -7.01 47.07 6.82
CA GLU A 222 -6.90 47.15 8.30
C GLU A 222 -5.57 47.80 8.74
N GLU A 223 -4.52 47.72 7.91
CA GLU A 223 -3.26 48.45 8.12
C GLU A 223 -3.32 49.91 7.58
N GLY A 224 -4.38 50.26 6.83
CA GLY A 224 -4.57 51.56 6.19
C GLY A 224 -4.81 52.73 7.15
N ALA A 225 -4.36 53.93 6.77
CA ALA A 225 -4.46 55.14 7.60
C ALA A 225 -5.91 55.56 7.90
N GLU A 226 -6.85 55.36 6.96
CA GLU A 226 -8.26 55.73 7.15
C GLU A 226 -8.97 54.81 8.16
N TYR A 227 -8.70 53.50 8.11
CA TYR A 227 -9.21 52.53 9.09
C TYR A 227 -8.67 52.84 10.49
N ASN A 228 -7.36 53.12 10.59
CA ASN A 228 -6.73 53.48 11.87
C ASN A 228 -7.26 54.81 12.43
N LYS A 229 -7.54 55.82 11.58
CA LYS A 229 -8.24 57.05 12.00
C LYS A 229 -9.65 56.73 12.51
N LEU A 230 -10.43 55.95 11.77
CA LEU A 230 -11.79 55.56 12.15
C LEU A 230 -11.84 54.82 13.51
N LEU A 231 -10.91 53.89 13.74
CA LEU A 231 -10.81 53.14 14.98
C LEU A 231 -10.40 54.03 16.16
N LEU A 232 -9.48 54.99 15.94
CA LEU A 232 -9.08 55.96 16.96
C LEU A 232 -10.20 56.94 17.30
N ASP A 233 -10.91 57.47 16.30
CA ASP A 233 -12.07 58.35 16.49
C ASP A 233 -13.16 57.63 17.32
N TYR A 234 -13.51 56.39 16.93
CA TYR A 234 -14.45 55.53 17.67
C TYR A 234 -14.00 55.28 19.12
N THR A 235 -12.73 54.93 19.32
CA THR A 235 -12.18 54.66 20.66
C THR A 235 -12.19 55.93 21.53
N ALA A 236 -11.91 57.10 20.95
CA ALA A 236 -11.96 58.37 21.67
C ALA A 236 -13.39 58.77 22.06
N GLU A 237 -14.37 58.57 21.17
CA GLU A 237 -15.77 58.90 21.41
C GLU A 237 -16.43 57.96 22.43
N THR A 238 -16.24 56.64 22.29
CA THR A 238 -16.70 55.64 23.28
C THR A 238 -16.03 55.81 24.63
N TYR A 239 -14.72 56.06 24.69
CA TYR A 239 -14.02 56.36 25.96
C TYR A 239 -14.51 57.68 26.58
N SER A 240 -14.85 58.68 25.78
CA SER A 240 -15.44 59.94 26.28
C SER A 240 -16.82 59.72 26.91
N LYS A 241 -17.68 58.89 26.30
CA LYS A 241 -18.98 58.48 26.87
C LYS A 241 -18.83 57.63 28.14
N PHE A 242 -17.93 56.65 28.12
CA PHE A 242 -17.58 55.86 29.30
C PHE A 242 -17.11 56.74 30.48
N MET A 243 -16.28 57.75 30.22
CA MET A 243 -15.83 58.71 31.23
C MET A 243 -16.91 59.71 31.70
N GLN A 244 -18.06 59.75 31.02
CA GLN A 244 -19.28 60.44 31.46
C GLN A 244 -20.25 59.53 32.24
N GLY A 245 -20.08 58.20 32.14
CA GLY A 245 -20.84 57.19 32.89
C GLY A 245 -21.72 56.26 32.06
N ASP A 246 -21.60 56.27 30.73
CA ASP A 246 -22.36 55.39 29.84
C ASP A 246 -21.66 54.02 29.67
N ASP A 247 -22.42 52.92 29.77
CA ASP A 247 -21.95 51.52 29.58
C ASP A 247 -22.38 50.90 28.21
N THR A 248 -23.11 51.65 27.37
CA THR A 248 -23.65 51.19 26.08
C THR A 248 -23.43 52.25 25.00
N PHE A 249 -23.00 51.85 23.80
CA PHE A 249 -22.51 52.76 22.77
C PHE A 249 -23.16 52.56 21.39
N ASP A 250 -24.34 51.94 21.34
CA ASP A 250 -25.09 51.54 20.14
C ASP A 250 -25.12 52.61 19.02
N ASP A 251 -25.20 53.89 19.38
CA ASP A 251 -25.21 55.02 18.44
C ASP A 251 -23.82 55.35 17.85
N VAL A 252 -22.74 55.14 18.61
CA VAL A 252 -21.36 55.20 18.09
C VAL A 252 -21.04 53.95 17.27
N ASP A 253 -21.52 52.78 17.70
CA ASP A 253 -21.36 51.50 16.99
C ASP A 253 -22.02 51.56 15.60
N GLU A 254 -23.26 52.07 15.51
CA GLU A 254 -23.94 52.24 14.22
C GLU A 254 -23.19 53.24 13.32
N LEU A 255 -22.71 54.36 13.87
CA LEU A 255 -21.91 55.33 13.13
C LEU A 255 -20.55 54.77 12.68
N PHE A 256 -19.91 53.93 13.48
CA PHE A 256 -18.67 53.23 13.13
C PHE A 256 -18.93 52.23 12.00
N LEU A 257 -19.92 51.35 12.13
CA LEU A 257 -20.31 50.38 11.09
C LEU A 257 -20.74 51.07 9.78
N ASN A 258 -21.42 52.21 9.85
CA ASN A 258 -21.81 53.02 8.69
C ASN A 258 -20.63 53.74 8.00
N LYS A 259 -19.53 54.00 8.70
CA LYS A 259 -18.25 54.45 8.10
C LYS A 259 -17.48 53.24 7.55
N LEU A 260 -17.44 52.14 8.30
CA LEU A 260 -16.73 50.89 7.95
C LEU A 260 -17.25 50.29 6.63
N ARG A 261 -18.58 50.20 6.45
CA ARG A 261 -19.22 49.78 5.18
C ARG A 261 -18.73 50.57 3.96
N LYS A 262 -18.40 51.86 4.13
CA LYS A 262 -17.91 52.73 3.05
C LYS A 262 -16.44 52.48 2.75
N ILE A 263 -15.59 52.29 3.77
CA ILE A 263 -14.17 51.97 3.58
C ILE A 263 -14.03 50.64 2.81
N TYR A 264 -14.80 49.61 3.18
CA TYR A 264 -14.83 48.33 2.47
C TYR A 264 -15.62 48.34 1.14
N ASN A 265 -16.12 49.50 0.68
CA ASN A 265 -16.95 49.65 -0.52
C ASN A 265 -18.10 48.62 -0.64
N VAL A 266 -18.80 48.36 0.47
CA VAL A 266 -19.88 47.36 0.53
C VAL A 266 -21.12 47.89 -0.21
N ASP A 267 -21.36 47.36 -1.40
CA ASP A 267 -22.64 47.49 -2.09
C ASP A 267 -23.67 46.58 -1.39
N GLU A 268 -24.47 47.18 -0.51
CA GLU A 268 -25.49 46.51 0.31
C GLU A 268 -26.58 45.86 -0.57
N ALA A 269 -26.93 46.45 -1.72
CA ALA A 269 -27.88 45.87 -2.66
C ALA A 269 -27.30 44.69 -3.45
N LEU A 270 -26.00 44.72 -3.77
CA LEU A 270 -25.30 43.55 -4.30
C LEU A 270 -25.17 42.44 -3.25
N LEU A 271 -24.91 42.79 -1.98
CA LEU A 271 -24.82 41.85 -0.87
C LEU A 271 -26.16 41.13 -0.66
N ASP A 272 -27.26 41.87 -0.49
CA ASP A 272 -28.63 41.35 -0.40
C ASP A 272 -28.95 40.44 -1.59
N SER A 273 -28.63 40.89 -2.81
CA SER A 273 -28.89 40.10 -4.01
C SER A 273 -27.99 38.86 -4.10
N MET A 274 -26.80 38.85 -3.49
CA MET A 274 -25.96 37.65 -3.39
C MET A 274 -26.42 36.70 -2.28
N GLU A 275 -26.95 37.20 -1.17
CA GLU A 275 -27.57 36.37 -0.13
C GLU A 275 -28.88 35.75 -0.63
N GLU A 276 -29.72 36.47 -1.38
CA GLU A 276 -30.89 35.91 -2.05
C GLU A 276 -30.48 34.78 -3.03
N LYS A 277 -29.49 35.03 -3.89
CA LYS A 277 -28.95 34.01 -4.81
C LYS A 277 -28.37 32.83 -4.05
N TYR A 278 -27.67 33.05 -2.94
CA TYR A 278 -27.11 31.99 -2.10
C TYR A 278 -28.21 31.19 -1.41
N GLY A 279 -29.27 31.82 -0.89
CA GLY A 279 -30.43 31.15 -0.31
C GLY A 279 -31.17 30.29 -1.33
N ILE A 280 -31.39 30.81 -2.54
CA ILE A 280 -31.96 30.05 -3.67
C ILE A 280 -31.05 28.88 -4.05
N LEU A 281 -29.74 29.12 -4.22
CA LEU A 281 -28.80 28.09 -4.65
C LEU A 281 -28.55 27.03 -3.57
N SER A 282 -28.53 27.41 -2.29
CA SER A 282 -28.44 26.48 -1.15
C SER A 282 -29.72 25.67 -1.02
N THR A 283 -30.90 26.25 -1.24
CA THR A 283 -32.18 25.52 -1.26
C THR A 283 -32.23 24.55 -2.44
N GLU A 284 -31.70 24.94 -3.60
CA GLU A 284 -31.56 24.10 -4.79
C GLU A 284 -30.53 22.98 -4.57
N VAL A 285 -29.41 23.24 -3.88
CA VAL A 285 -28.45 22.20 -3.45
C VAL A 285 -29.11 21.24 -2.46
N ASP A 286 -29.79 21.72 -1.43
CA ASP A 286 -30.56 20.89 -0.49
C ASP A 286 -31.58 20.00 -1.20
N ARG A 287 -32.28 20.57 -2.19
CA ARG A 287 -33.25 19.86 -3.04
C ARG A 287 -32.54 18.84 -3.94
N LEU A 288 -31.40 19.18 -4.51
CA LEU A 288 -30.57 18.30 -5.34
C LEU A 288 -29.86 17.22 -4.52
N GLU A 289 -29.56 17.42 -3.24
CA GLU A 289 -28.98 16.41 -2.35
C GLU A 289 -30.04 15.42 -1.84
N LYS A 290 -31.23 15.92 -1.48
CA LYS A 290 -32.41 15.06 -1.22
C LYS A 290 -32.79 14.28 -2.49
N ASN A 291 -32.68 14.91 -3.66
CA ASN A 291 -32.79 14.24 -4.96
C ASN A 291 -31.51 13.49 -5.40
N SER A 292 -30.41 13.56 -4.65
CA SER A 292 -29.15 12.81 -4.88
C SER A 292 -29.19 11.47 -4.14
N GLN A 293 -29.88 11.45 -3.00
CA GLN A 293 -30.31 10.21 -2.35
C GLN A 293 -31.39 9.46 -3.14
N THR A 294 -32.02 10.11 -4.14
CA THR A 294 -32.79 9.47 -5.21
C THR A 294 -32.13 9.57 -6.60
N ASP A 295 -30.85 9.98 -6.69
CA ASP A 295 -30.19 10.16 -7.99
C ASP A 295 -29.97 8.82 -8.68
N ARG A 296 -30.46 8.78 -9.92
CA ARG A 296 -30.36 7.66 -10.84
C ARG A 296 -28.89 7.35 -11.18
N LEU A 297 -28.00 8.34 -11.19
CA LEU A 297 -26.56 8.16 -11.39
C LEU A 297 -25.85 7.60 -10.14
N MET A 298 -26.14 8.07 -8.92
CA MET A 298 -25.63 7.46 -7.68
C MET A 298 -26.16 6.04 -7.48
N THR A 299 -27.45 5.81 -7.78
CA THR A 299 -28.04 4.46 -7.85
C THR A 299 -27.27 3.58 -8.85
N LYS A 300 -27.03 4.06 -10.08
CA LYS A 300 -26.26 3.33 -11.10
C LYS A 300 -24.77 3.19 -10.78
N ARG A 301 -24.18 4.09 -9.99
CA ARG A 301 -22.80 3.97 -9.46
C ARG A 301 -22.73 2.84 -8.42
N LEU A 302 -23.69 2.76 -7.50
CA LEU A 302 -23.80 1.69 -6.51
C LEU A 302 -24.07 0.34 -7.19
N GLU A 303 -24.98 0.31 -8.16
CA GLU A 303 -25.26 -0.86 -9.01
C GLU A 303 -24.01 -1.31 -9.79
N ARG A 304 -23.26 -0.38 -10.39
CA ARG A 304 -21.96 -0.68 -11.03
C ARG A 304 -20.96 -1.30 -10.05
N VAL A 305 -20.89 -0.82 -8.80
CA VAL A 305 -19.99 -1.40 -7.78
C VAL A 305 -20.46 -2.80 -7.36
N LYS A 306 -21.77 -3.03 -7.20
CA LYS A 306 -22.33 -4.38 -6.97
C LYS A 306 -21.98 -5.32 -8.13
N LEU A 307 -22.30 -4.93 -9.36
CA LEU A 307 -21.99 -5.69 -10.58
C LEU A 307 -20.48 -5.97 -10.74
N GLN A 308 -19.62 -4.99 -10.44
CA GLN A 308 -18.16 -5.17 -10.48
C GLN A 308 -17.66 -6.15 -9.40
N THR A 309 -18.32 -6.17 -8.24
CA THR A 309 -18.03 -7.13 -7.16
C THR A 309 -18.47 -8.54 -7.56
N ASP A 310 -19.65 -8.68 -8.16
CA ASP A 310 -20.18 -9.98 -8.61
C ASP A 310 -19.45 -10.51 -9.84
N LEU A 311 -19.02 -9.64 -10.77
CA LEU A 311 -18.13 -10.00 -11.88
C LEU A 311 -16.80 -10.56 -11.34
N LYS A 312 -16.25 -9.95 -10.27
CA LYS A 312 -15.04 -10.48 -9.61
C LYS A 312 -15.29 -11.85 -8.93
N LYS A 313 -16.46 -12.08 -8.32
CA LYS A 313 -16.85 -13.40 -7.79
C LYS A 313 -16.94 -14.44 -8.91
N LEU A 314 -17.62 -14.10 -10.01
CA LEU A 314 -17.77 -14.95 -11.20
C LEU A 314 -16.42 -15.27 -11.85
N GLN A 315 -15.48 -14.32 -11.86
CA GLN A 315 -14.09 -14.57 -12.29
C GLN A 315 -13.38 -15.56 -11.37
N SER A 316 -13.45 -15.40 -10.03
CA SER A 316 -12.85 -16.38 -9.11
C SER A 316 -13.51 -17.77 -9.20
N TYR A 317 -14.83 -17.82 -9.37
CA TYR A 317 -15.54 -19.09 -9.56
C TYR A 317 -15.16 -19.74 -10.88
N ARG A 318 -15.08 -18.97 -11.98
CA ARG A 318 -14.58 -19.47 -13.26
C ARG A 318 -13.15 -20.00 -13.14
N SER A 319 -12.23 -19.27 -12.50
CA SER A 319 -10.86 -19.77 -12.26
C SER A 319 -10.84 -21.07 -11.45
N SER A 320 -11.77 -21.26 -10.50
CA SER A 320 -11.90 -22.54 -9.78
C SER A 320 -12.45 -23.66 -10.65
N LEU A 321 -13.40 -23.37 -11.56
CA LEU A 321 -13.88 -24.33 -12.55
C LEU A 321 -12.79 -24.68 -13.58
N ASP A 322 -12.08 -23.69 -14.12
CA ASP A 322 -10.97 -23.89 -15.05
C ASP A 322 -9.88 -24.80 -14.42
N SER A 323 -9.57 -24.61 -13.13
CA SER A 323 -8.64 -25.48 -12.40
C SER A 323 -9.20 -26.87 -12.08
N PHE A 324 -10.51 -27.00 -11.85
CA PHE A 324 -11.17 -28.29 -11.66
C PHE A 324 -11.23 -29.08 -12.97
N THR A 325 -11.49 -28.42 -14.10
CA THR A 325 -11.43 -29.00 -15.44
C THR A 325 -10.02 -29.50 -15.74
N ALA A 326 -8.98 -28.68 -15.54
CA ALA A 326 -7.59 -29.12 -15.74
C ALA A 326 -7.21 -30.33 -14.85
N ASN A 327 -7.72 -30.38 -13.61
CA ASN A 327 -7.52 -31.54 -12.73
C ASN A 327 -8.28 -32.80 -13.18
N LEU A 328 -9.39 -32.67 -13.92
CA LEU A 328 -10.08 -33.79 -14.56
C LEU A 328 -9.40 -34.21 -15.85
N GLU A 329 -8.95 -33.27 -16.68
CA GLU A 329 -8.20 -33.53 -17.91
C GLU A 329 -6.87 -34.26 -17.62
N ASN A 330 -6.16 -33.87 -16.56
CA ASN A 330 -4.97 -34.59 -16.09
C ASN A 330 -5.31 -36.04 -15.69
N LYS A 331 -6.40 -36.27 -14.94
CA LYS A 331 -6.83 -37.62 -14.55
C LYS A 331 -7.30 -38.48 -15.72
N ASP A 332 -7.96 -37.87 -16.70
CA ASP A 332 -8.38 -38.54 -17.93
C ASP A 332 -7.16 -38.96 -18.77
N SER A 333 -6.10 -38.13 -18.79
CA SER A 333 -4.80 -38.46 -19.38
C SER A 333 -4.08 -39.57 -18.60
N GLU A 334 -4.01 -39.49 -17.27
CA GLU A 334 -3.41 -40.52 -16.40
C GLU A 334 -4.10 -41.89 -16.59
N LEU A 335 -5.44 -41.92 -16.59
CA LEU A 335 -6.22 -43.12 -16.83
C LEU A 335 -6.11 -43.63 -18.28
N SER A 336 -5.92 -42.74 -19.26
CA SER A 336 -5.68 -43.12 -20.66
C SER A 336 -4.30 -43.74 -20.85
N GLU A 337 -3.26 -43.24 -20.15
CA GLU A 337 -1.93 -43.86 -20.14
C GLU A 337 -1.94 -45.22 -19.41
N GLU A 338 -2.70 -45.37 -18.32
CA GLU A 338 -2.91 -46.66 -17.67
C GLU A 338 -3.69 -47.64 -18.57
N LEU A 339 -4.69 -47.17 -19.32
CA LEU A 339 -5.44 -47.98 -20.28
C LEU A 339 -4.56 -48.45 -21.45
N GLU A 340 -3.73 -47.56 -22.01
CA GLU A 340 -2.83 -47.89 -23.13
C GLU A 340 -1.70 -48.84 -22.70
N THR A 341 -1.15 -48.66 -21.50
CA THR A 341 -0.11 -49.55 -20.96
C THR A 341 -0.65 -50.92 -20.57
N THR A 342 -1.85 -51.00 -19.95
CA THR A 342 -2.52 -52.28 -19.69
C THR A 342 -2.99 -52.96 -20.97
N GLY A 343 -3.45 -52.21 -21.97
CA GLY A 343 -3.76 -52.69 -23.31
C GLY A 343 -2.54 -53.30 -24.01
N SER A 344 -1.42 -52.58 -23.99
CA SER A 344 -0.12 -53.04 -24.51
C SER A 344 0.36 -54.32 -23.81
N HIS A 345 0.20 -54.41 -22.48
CA HIS A 345 0.55 -55.61 -21.72
C HIS A 345 -0.36 -56.81 -22.08
N LEU A 346 -1.66 -56.57 -22.25
CA LEU A 346 -2.63 -57.58 -22.68
C LEU A 346 -2.36 -58.08 -24.11
N GLU A 347 -1.89 -57.20 -25.00
CA GLU A 347 -1.47 -57.60 -26.36
C GLU A 347 -0.15 -58.39 -26.36
N SER A 348 0.81 -58.03 -25.51
CA SER A 348 2.01 -58.85 -25.26
C SER A 348 1.66 -60.25 -24.72
N LEU A 349 0.74 -60.34 -23.76
CA LEU A 349 0.27 -61.62 -23.22
C LEU A 349 -0.49 -62.47 -24.25
N LYS A 350 -1.24 -61.84 -25.18
CA LYS A 350 -1.81 -62.54 -26.34
C LYS A 350 -0.72 -63.07 -27.26
N HIS A 351 0.34 -62.29 -27.51
CA HIS A 351 1.45 -62.74 -28.36
C HIS A 351 2.18 -63.93 -27.74
N GLU A 352 2.49 -63.89 -26.43
CA GLU A 352 3.03 -65.04 -25.69
C GLU A 352 2.07 -66.25 -25.74
N GLN A 353 0.76 -66.04 -25.60
CA GLN A 353 -0.23 -67.11 -25.75
C GLN A 353 -0.21 -67.74 -27.15
N ASP A 354 -0.15 -66.94 -28.22
CA ASP A 354 -0.10 -67.43 -29.60
C ASP A 354 1.24 -68.12 -29.91
N GLU A 355 2.36 -67.63 -29.38
CA GLU A 355 3.66 -68.31 -29.46
C GLU A 355 3.63 -69.66 -28.74
N LEU A 356 3.07 -69.72 -27.52
CA LEU A 356 2.92 -70.97 -26.76
C LEU A 356 1.95 -71.95 -27.46
N LEU A 357 0.86 -71.46 -28.04
CA LEU A 357 -0.06 -72.28 -28.85
C LEU A 357 0.60 -72.77 -30.14
N HIS A 358 1.46 -71.98 -30.77
CA HIS A 358 2.24 -72.37 -31.95
C HIS A 358 3.31 -73.41 -31.57
N LEU A 359 4.02 -73.22 -30.46
CA LEU A 359 4.97 -74.18 -29.90
C LEU A 359 4.29 -75.51 -29.57
N LEU A 360 3.12 -75.48 -28.93
CA LEU A 360 2.30 -76.65 -28.61
C LEU A 360 1.82 -77.38 -29.87
N LYS A 361 1.34 -76.67 -30.90
CA LYS A 361 0.96 -77.25 -32.20
C LYS A 361 2.14 -77.93 -32.92
N ASN A 362 3.35 -77.41 -32.72
CA ASN A 362 4.58 -77.97 -33.31
C ASN A 362 5.26 -79.03 -32.42
N GLN A 363 4.74 -79.29 -31.21
CA GLN A 363 5.33 -80.24 -30.27
C GLN A 363 5.04 -81.68 -30.72
N ARG A 364 6.11 -82.43 -31.06
CA ARG A 364 6.01 -83.78 -31.65
C ARG A 364 5.55 -84.90 -30.71
N PHE A 365 5.26 -84.57 -29.45
CA PHE A 365 4.87 -85.53 -28.41
C PHE A 365 3.67 -84.96 -27.65
N THR A 366 2.55 -85.69 -27.69
CA THR A 366 1.34 -85.38 -26.91
C THR A 366 1.65 -85.56 -25.41
N PRO A 367 0.95 -84.91 -24.46
CA PRO A 367 1.17 -85.16 -23.03
C PRO A 367 1.07 -86.66 -22.66
N ALA A 368 0.19 -87.43 -23.30
CA ALA A 368 0.11 -88.88 -23.15
C ALA A 368 1.37 -89.65 -23.66
N ASP A 369 2.08 -89.12 -24.66
CA ASP A 369 3.39 -89.67 -25.09
C ASP A 369 4.47 -89.31 -24.06
N VAL A 370 4.45 -88.09 -23.51
CA VAL A 370 5.37 -87.67 -22.44
C VAL A 370 5.14 -88.48 -21.16
N GLU A 371 3.89 -88.80 -20.81
CA GLU A 371 3.54 -89.72 -19.72
C GLU A 371 3.95 -91.16 -20.03
N ARG A 372 3.80 -91.64 -21.28
CA ARG A 372 4.31 -92.96 -21.70
C ARG A 372 5.83 -93.01 -21.55
N ILE A 373 6.56 -92.04 -22.09
CA ILE A 373 8.03 -91.94 -21.99
C ILE A 373 8.47 -91.83 -20.52
N ASN A 374 7.76 -91.08 -19.68
CA ASN A 374 8.05 -90.99 -18.24
C ASN A 374 7.63 -92.24 -17.44
N ARG A 375 6.73 -93.08 -17.97
CA ARG A 375 6.44 -94.41 -17.42
C ARG A 375 7.52 -95.40 -17.84
N GLU A 376 7.81 -95.51 -19.13
CA GLU A 376 8.89 -96.35 -19.68
C GLU A 376 10.25 -96.00 -19.05
N LYS A 377 10.55 -94.71 -18.85
CA LYS A 377 11.73 -94.25 -18.10
C LYS A 377 11.73 -94.72 -16.65
N ARG A 378 10.59 -94.69 -15.94
CA ARG A 378 10.49 -95.20 -14.56
C ARG A 378 10.62 -96.71 -14.50
N GLU A 379 10.03 -97.45 -15.45
CA GLU A 379 10.14 -98.90 -15.59
C GLU A 379 11.58 -99.33 -15.91
N LEU A 380 12.27 -98.60 -16.79
CA LEU A 380 13.69 -98.77 -17.09
C LEU A 380 14.57 -98.39 -15.89
N GLN A 381 14.30 -97.29 -15.18
CA GLN A 381 15.02 -96.96 -13.94
C GLN A 381 14.79 -98.01 -12.85
N GLN A 382 13.59 -98.56 -12.72
CA GLN A 382 13.29 -99.65 -11.79
C GLN A 382 14.00 -100.95 -12.18
N THR A 383 14.11 -101.24 -13.47
CA THR A 383 14.83 -102.40 -14.02
C THR A 383 16.34 -102.24 -13.86
N ILE A 384 16.88 -101.03 -14.07
CA ILE A 384 18.28 -100.71 -13.76
C ILE A 384 18.51 -100.87 -12.25
N SER A 385 17.64 -100.36 -11.39
CA SER A 385 17.77 -100.53 -9.93
C SER A 385 17.70 -101.99 -9.49
N SER A 386 16.83 -102.82 -10.08
CA SER A 386 16.76 -104.25 -9.75
C SER A 386 17.93 -105.06 -10.32
N LEU A 387 18.45 -104.71 -11.49
CA LEU A 387 19.65 -105.32 -12.06
C LEU A 387 20.93 -104.88 -11.32
N SER A 388 21.06 -103.61 -10.96
CA SER A 388 22.16 -103.10 -10.13
C SER A 388 22.14 -103.75 -8.76
N LYS A 389 20.97 -103.88 -8.11
CA LYS A 389 20.86 -104.63 -6.86
C LYS A 389 21.17 -106.12 -7.06
N SER A 390 20.69 -106.76 -8.12
CA SER A 390 21.01 -108.17 -8.39
C SER A 390 22.48 -108.39 -8.72
N LEU A 391 23.18 -107.37 -9.23
CA LEU A 391 24.63 -107.37 -9.42
C LEU A 391 25.35 -107.21 -8.08
N GLU A 392 24.94 -106.24 -7.26
CA GLU A 392 25.48 -106.01 -5.91
C GLU A 392 25.29 -107.23 -4.99
N ASP A 393 24.09 -107.84 -4.98
CA ASP A 393 23.80 -109.10 -4.28
C ASP A 393 24.69 -110.25 -4.79
N ALA A 394 24.98 -110.31 -6.10
CA ALA A 394 25.85 -111.34 -6.70
C ALA A 394 27.35 -111.08 -6.48
N GLU A 395 27.79 -109.83 -6.48
CA GLU A 395 29.17 -109.43 -6.14
C GLU A 395 29.44 -109.65 -4.65
N GLN A 396 28.48 -109.32 -3.78
CA GLN A 396 28.53 -109.64 -2.36
C GLN A 396 28.51 -111.15 -2.12
N HIS A 397 27.73 -111.94 -2.89
CA HIS A 397 27.80 -113.41 -2.83
C HIS A 397 29.17 -113.93 -3.28
N LYS A 398 29.73 -113.41 -4.38
CA LYS A 398 31.08 -113.78 -4.85
C LYS A 398 32.13 -113.45 -3.80
N TRP A 399 32.08 -112.27 -3.21
CA TRP A 399 32.99 -111.82 -2.15
C TRP A 399 32.86 -112.67 -0.87
N ASN A 400 31.63 -113.02 -0.48
CA ASN A 400 31.38 -113.92 0.64
C ASN A 400 31.95 -115.33 0.37
N GLU A 401 31.82 -115.85 -0.85
CA GLU A 401 32.43 -117.13 -1.26
C GLU A 401 33.96 -117.04 -1.36
N GLU A 402 34.54 -115.96 -1.85
CA GLU A 402 36.00 -115.73 -1.87
C GLU A 402 36.57 -115.67 -0.45
N ILE A 403 35.87 -115.00 0.48
CA ILE A 403 36.19 -114.98 1.91
C ILE A 403 36.00 -116.38 2.55
N ALA A 404 34.95 -117.12 2.18
CA ALA A 404 34.71 -118.47 2.66
C ALA A 404 35.82 -119.43 2.18
N LEU A 405 36.19 -119.37 0.91
CA LEU A 405 37.26 -120.13 0.29
C LEU A 405 38.61 -119.84 0.97
N ALA A 406 38.95 -118.57 1.18
CA ALA A 406 40.17 -118.18 1.91
C ALA A 406 40.18 -118.74 3.34
N LYS A 407 39.08 -118.56 4.09
CA LYS A 407 38.91 -119.08 5.46
C LYS A 407 38.87 -120.62 5.52
N VAL A 408 38.52 -121.31 4.43
CA VAL A 408 38.57 -122.77 4.31
C VAL A 408 39.98 -123.25 3.97
N ASN A 409 40.69 -122.57 3.07
CA ASN A 409 42.06 -122.91 2.71
C ASN A 409 43.02 -122.75 3.89
N GLU A 410 42.96 -121.63 4.62
CA GLU A 410 43.72 -121.41 5.87
C GLU A 410 43.48 -122.55 6.87
N LYS A 411 42.22 -122.98 7.04
CA LYS A 411 41.85 -124.07 7.96
C LYS A 411 42.28 -125.44 7.43
N ALA A 412 42.33 -125.64 6.12
CA ALA A 412 42.86 -126.85 5.50
C ALA A 412 44.38 -126.96 5.72
N GLU A 413 45.14 -125.89 5.46
CA GLU A 413 46.58 -125.83 5.68
C GLU A 413 46.94 -126.06 7.17
N LEU A 414 46.22 -125.40 8.09
CA LEU A 414 46.38 -125.63 9.53
C LEU A 414 46.08 -127.07 9.93
N LYS A 415 45.04 -127.70 9.36
CA LYS A 415 44.70 -129.10 9.65
C LYS A 415 45.65 -130.11 9.00
N VAL A 416 46.23 -129.80 7.84
CA VAL A 416 47.34 -130.57 7.25
C VAL A 416 48.58 -130.50 8.16
N ALA A 417 48.94 -129.31 8.65
CA ALA A 417 50.07 -129.13 9.56
C ALA A 417 49.87 -129.87 10.90
N GLU A 418 48.66 -129.80 11.49
CA GLU A 418 48.32 -130.57 12.69
C GLU A 418 48.30 -132.08 12.43
N TYR A 419 47.75 -132.53 11.30
CA TYR A 419 47.71 -133.93 10.93
C TYR A 419 49.10 -134.51 10.74
N HIS A 420 50.00 -133.83 10.01
CA HIS A 420 51.41 -134.21 9.90
C HIS A 420 52.10 -134.28 11.26
N LYS A 421 51.85 -133.28 12.13
CA LYS A 421 52.42 -133.22 13.49
C LYS A 421 51.94 -134.39 14.36
N LEU A 422 50.69 -134.82 14.21
CA LEU A 422 50.12 -135.96 14.93
C LEU A 422 50.60 -137.30 14.34
N ALA A 423 50.62 -137.44 13.01
CA ALA A 423 51.03 -138.65 12.30
C ALA A 423 52.53 -138.94 12.49
N ARG A 424 53.40 -137.91 12.48
CA ARG A 424 54.81 -138.05 12.89
C ARG A 424 54.94 -138.54 14.34
N LYS A 425 54.08 -138.06 15.25
CA LYS A 425 54.05 -138.49 16.67
C LYS A 425 53.49 -139.91 16.89
N LEU A 426 52.73 -140.44 15.93
CA LEU A 426 52.14 -141.79 15.95
C LEU A 426 52.94 -142.83 15.14
N LYS A 427 54.14 -142.48 14.65
CA LYS A 427 54.98 -143.30 13.75
C LYS A 427 54.29 -143.67 12.42
N LEU A 428 53.56 -142.73 11.83
CA LEU A 428 52.89 -142.87 10.53
C LEU A 428 53.53 -142.03 9.40
N ILE A 429 54.43 -141.11 9.72
CA ILE A 429 55.24 -140.32 8.76
C ILE A 429 56.66 -140.24 9.34
N PRO A 430 57.75 -140.41 8.56
CA PRO A 430 57.81 -140.68 7.11
C PRO A 430 57.33 -142.09 6.73
N LEU A 431 57.32 -142.40 5.43
CA LEU A 431 56.92 -143.70 4.86
C LEU A 431 57.61 -144.93 5.47
N SER A 432 58.82 -144.75 6.03
CA SER A 432 59.61 -145.77 6.73
C SER A 432 59.34 -145.85 8.24
N ALA A 433 58.30 -145.16 8.75
CA ALA A 433 57.93 -145.20 10.15
C ALA A 433 57.15 -146.49 10.51
N GLU A 434 57.35 -146.95 11.73
CA GLU A 434 57.07 -148.33 12.17
C GLU A 434 55.60 -148.77 12.08
N ASN A 435 54.65 -147.84 12.12
CA ASN A 435 53.21 -148.11 11.98
C ASN A 435 52.65 -147.71 10.60
N ALA A 436 53.46 -147.13 9.70
CA ALA A 436 52.99 -146.55 8.45
C ALA A 436 52.56 -147.59 7.39
N CYS A 437 53.02 -148.83 7.52
CA CYS A 437 52.59 -150.00 6.71
C CYS A 437 52.63 -149.78 5.18
N GLY A 438 53.52 -148.91 4.68
CA GLY A 438 53.65 -148.61 3.25
C GLY A 438 52.62 -147.63 2.67
N HIS A 439 51.78 -147.00 3.51
CA HIS A 439 50.82 -145.99 3.08
C HIS A 439 51.32 -144.57 3.35
N ASP A 440 51.12 -143.65 2.39
CA ASP A 440 51.49 -142.26 2.57
C ASP A 440 50.41 -141.50 3.33
N PHE A 441 50.75 -141.08 4.56
CA PHE A 441 49.92 -140.23 5.40
C PHE A 441 50.33 -138.74 5.33
N GLU A 442 51.20 -138.34 4.40
CA GLU A 442 51.61 -136.95 4.21
C GLU A 442 50.74 -136.23 3.17
N ILE A 443 49.64 -135.60 3.61
CA ILE A 443 48.82 -134.72 2.74
C ILE A 443 49.69 -133.54 2.26
N ARG A 444 49.96 -133.43 0.96
CA ARG A 444 50.70 -132.30 0.37
C ARG A 444 49.73 -131.36 -0.37
N PRO A 445 49.68 -130.06 -0.05
CA PRO A 445 48.93 -129.08 -0.84
C PRO A 445 49.54 -128.87 -2.23
N PHE A 446 48.68 -128.61 -3.22
CA PHE A 446 49.01 -128.25 -4.61
C PHE A 446 49.86 -129.26 -5.42
N GLU A 447 49.16 -130.20 -6.07
CA GLU A 447 48.86 -130.06 -7.50
C GLU A 447 47.58 -130.84 -7.86
N CYS A 448 46.91 -130.50 -8.97
CA CYS A 448 45.56 -131.01 -9.27
C CYS A 448 45.60 -132.30 -10.12
N GLY A 449 45.20 -133.43 -9.54
CA GLY A 449 45.19 -134.73 -10.24
C GLY A 449 44.21 -135.76 -9.65
N LEU A 450 42.98 -135.76 -10.16
CA LEU A 450 41.92 -136.81 -10.07
C LEU A 450 42.21 -138.04 -9.16
N GLY A 451 41.82 -137.98 -7.89
CA GLY A 451 41.94 -139.09 -6.93
C GLY A 451 40.98 -139.08 -5.73
N MET A 452 39.88 -138.34 -5.80
CA MET A 452 39.02 -138.00 -4.65
C MET A 452 37.74 -138.86 -4.54
N VAL A 453 37.77 -139.97 -3.78
CA VAL A 453 36.53 -140.70 -3.41
C VAL A 453 36.49 -141.23 -1.96
N GLN A 454 37.50 -141.98 -1.50
CA GLN A 454 37.25 -143.04 -0.50
C GLN A 454 37.59 -142.74 0.97
N HIS A 455 38.15 -141.58 1.32
CA HIS A 455 38.42 -141.17 2.72
C HIS A 455 37.23 -140.43 3.39
N LYS A 456 36.07 -140.35 2.73
CA LYS A 456 35.00 -139.40 3.04
C LYS A 456 34.06 -139.77 4.19
N ALA A 457 33.93 -141.05 4.53
CA ALA A 457 32.76 -141.56 5.26
C ALA A 457 32.80 -141.39 6.80
N GLN A 458 33.99 -141.37 7.40
CA GLN A 458 34.15 -141.66 8.83
C GLN A 458 35.17 -140.69 9.44
N THR A 459 34.75 -139.97 10.48
CA THR A 459 35.42 -138.78 11.03
C THR A 459 34.42 -137.79 11.65
N GLN A 460 33.14 -137.87 11.22
CA GLN A 460 31.94 -137.75 12.07
C GLN A 460 31.72 -136.45 12.88
N MET A 461 32.56 -135.43 12.71
CA MET A 461 32.57 -134.18 13.48
C MET A 461 31.74 -133.05 12.84
N LEU A 462 30.86 -133.39 11.89
CA LEU A 462 29.77 -132.51 11.43
C LEU A 462 28.81 -132.12 12.57
N LEU A 463 28.78 -132.94 13.63
CA LEU A 463 27.80 -132.92 14.74
C LEU A 463 27.88 -131.76 15.74
N ARG A 464 28.86 -130.85 15.64
CA ARG A 464 29.04 -129.76 16.65
C ARG A 464 29.06 -128.33 16.10
N LYS A 465 28.84 -128.12 14.80
CA LYS A 465 28.97 -126.79 14.19
C LYS A 465 27.66 -126.01 14.03
N LEU A 466 26.57 -126.70 13.67
CA LEU A 466 25.29 -126.10 13.27
C LEU A 466 24.59 -125.23 14.35
N VAL A 467 24.93 -125.39 15.62
CA VAL A 467 24.30 -124.65 16.74
C VAL A 467 24.84 -123.22 16.86
N SER A 468 26.10 -122.99 16.48
CA SER A 468 26.75 -121.68 16.64
C SER A 468 26.27 -120.63 15.64
N ASP A 469 25.68 -121.07 14.51
CA ASP A 469 25.41 -120.22 13.35
C ASP A 469 24.06 -119.47 13.46
N VAL A 470 23.24 -119.74 14.50
CA VAL A 470 21.87 -119.18 14.67
C VAL A 470 21.83 -117.94 15.59
N GLU A 471 22.75 -117.84 16.55
CA GLU A 471 22.73 -116.78 17.57
C GLU A 471 23.26 -115.43 17.03
N GLU A 472 24.12 -115.47 16.00
CA GLU A 472 24.76 -114.28 15.40
C GLU A 472 23.77 -113.46 14.53
N GLU A 473 22.91 -114.11 13.75
CA GLU A 473 21.90 -113.45 12.89
C GLU A 473 20.87 -112.63 13.67
N ASN A 474 20.49 -113.07 14.87
CA ASN A 474 19.47 -112.40 15.67
C ASN A 474 19.96 -111.02 16.16
N SER A 475 21.27 -110.89 16.41
CA SER A 475 21.92 -109.61 16.75
C SER A 475 21.95 -108.64 15.56
N ARG A 476 22.03 -109.15 14.32
CA ARG A 476 22.04 -108.32 13.10
C ARG A 476 20.70 -107.64 12.85
N LEU A 477 19.58 -108.33 13.13
CA LEU A 477 18.22 -107.78 12.95
C LEU A 477 17.88 -106.69 13.98
N ALA A 478 18.38 -106.79 15.22
CA ALA A 478 18.15 -105.79 16.25
C ALA A 478 18.70 -104.40 15.87
N ASN A 479 19.90 -104.34 15.29
CA ASN A 479 20.55 -103.09 14.87
C ASN A 479 19.82 -102.41 13.70
N MET A 480 19.24 -103.19 12.78
CA MET A 480 18.44 -102.66 11.66
C MET A 480 17.18 -101.92 12.15
N LYS A 481 16.52 -102.43 13.20
CA LYS A 481 15.34 -101.79 13.79
C LYS A 481 15.67 -100.41 14.38
N LEU A 482 16.78 -100.29 15.09
CA LEU A 482 17.21 -99.04 15.74
C LEU A 482 17.37 -97.89 14.73
N SER A 483 18.06 -98.13 13.62
CA SER A 483 18.28 -97.12 12.57
C SER A 483 16.98 -96.66 11.88
N LEU A 484 15.97 -97.54 11.79
CA LEU A 484 14.64 -97.18 11.27
C LEU A 484 13.83 -96.34 12.27
N GLU A 485 14.00 -96.57 13.57
CA GLU A 485 13.39 -95.75 14.63
C GLU A 485 14.00 -94.34 14.66
N GLU A 486 15.33 -94.22 14.58
CA GLU A 486 16.04 -92.93 14.45
C GLU A 486 15.56 -92.12 13.23
N SER A 487 15.44 -92.77 12.07
CA SER A 487 14.93 -92.10 10.85
C SER A 487 13.45 -91.68 10.96
N SER A 488 12.64 -92.38 11.75
CA SER A 488 11.23 -92.02 11.99
C SER A 488 11.14 -90.79 12.91
N GLU A 489 11.97 -90.74 13.95
CA GLU A 489 11.99 -89.63 14.90
C GLU A 489 12.46 -88.31 14.24
N GLN A 490 13.46 -88.38 13.35
CA GLN A 490 13.87 -87.22 12.53
C GLN A 490 12.75 -86.68 11.63
N VAL A 491 11.92 -87.55 11.04
CA VAL A 491 10.76 -87.14 10.24
C VAL A 491 9.67 -86.51 11.13
N ASN A 492 9.44 -87.06 12.32
CA ASN A 492 8.49 -86.48 13.29
C ASN A 492 8.91 -85.08 13.75
N SER A 493 10.21 -84.83 13.97
CA SER A 493 10.72 -83.48 14.27
C SER A 493 10.40 -82.50 13.13
N ASN A 494 10.71 -82.87 11.88
CA ASN A 494 10.45 -82.02 10.71
C ASN A 494 8.95 -81.71 10.54
N ILE A 495 8.06 -82.66 10.88
CA ILE A 495 6.60 -82.46 10.87
C ILE A 495 6.17 -81.51 11.98
N LEU A 496 6.76 -81.61 13.18
CA LEU A 496 6.47 -80.70 14.30
C LEU A 496 6.87 -79.25 13.98
N ASP A 497 8.05 -79.05 13.39
CA ASP A 497 8.52 -77.73 12.97
C ASP A 497 7.60 -77.11 11.92
N LYS A 498 7.23 -77.86 10.87
CA LYS A 498 6.27 -77.37 9.85
C LYS A 498 4.86 -77.17 10.42
N SER A 499 4.46 -77.92 11.43
CA SER A 499 3.22 -77.66 12.18
C SER A 499 3.26 -76.33 12.92
N ASN A 500 4.43 -75.92 13.44
CA ASN A 500 4.60 -74.64 14.12
C ASN A 500 4.67 -73.47 13.14
N ASP A 501 5.37 -73.61 12.01
CA ASP A 501 5.34 -72.63 10.91
C ASP A 501 3.90 -72.32 10.47
N LEU A 502 3.08 -73.36 10.27
CA LEU A 502 1.68 -73.22 9.87
C LEU A 502 0.80 -72.55 10.94
N LYS A 503 1.09 -72.72 12.23
CA LYS A 503 0.41 -71.96 13.31
C LYS A 503 0.79 -70.49 13.27
N GLN A 504 2.07 -70.18 13.08
CA GLN A 504 2.57 -68.81 13.01
C GLN A 504 2.02 -68.07 11.77
N LEU A 505 1.89 -68.75 10.62
CA LEU A 505 1.25 -68.19 9.43
C LEU A 505 -0.25 -67.95 9.63
N ARG A 506 -0.98 -68.88 10.23
CA ARG A 506 -2.42 -68.70 10.57
C ARG A 506 -2.65 -67.52 11.52
N GLU A 507 -1.77 -67.32 12.50
CA GLU A 507 -1.83 -66.20 13.43
C GLU A 507 -1.41 -64.86 12.80
N GLN A 508 -0.61 -64.88 11.73
CA GLN A 508 -0.36 -63.68 10.92
C GLN A 508 -1.56 -63.33 10.04
N ILE A 509 -2.18 -64.33 9.40
CA ILE A 509 -3.40 -64.16 8.60
C ILE A 509 -4.52 -63.56 9.48
N ARG A 510 -4.82 -64.15 10.64
CA ARG A 510 -5.80 -63.62 11.59
C ARG A 510 -5.56 -62.15 11.96
N LYS A 511 -4.29 -61.74 12.11
CA LYS A 511 -3.92 -60.34 12.42
C LYS A 511 -3.99 -59.38 11.24
N VAL A 512 -4.06 -59.88 10.01
CA VAL A 512 -4.36 -59.09 8.81
C VAL A 512 -5.87 -59.00 8.64
N ASP A 513 -6.60 -60.11 8.81
CA ASP A 513 -8.06 -60.13 8.79
C ASP A 513 -8.65 -59.18 9.85
N GLU A 514 -8.18 -59.24 11.10
CA GLU A 514 -8.61 -58.36 12.20
C GLU A 514 -8.25 -56.88 12.00
N ARG A 515 -7.29 -56.58 11.11
CA ARG A 515 -7.01 -55.19 10.70
C ARG A 515 -7.95 -54.77 9.59
N LEU A 516 -8.13 -55.60 8.57
CA LEU A 516 -9.03 -55.34 7.46
C LEU A 516 -10.47 -55.14 7.94
N ASP A 517 -10.94 -55.92 8.92
CA ASP A 517 -12.24 -55.73 9.57
C ASP A 517 -12.34 -54.40 10.35
N SER A 518 -11.23 -53.91 10.91
CA SER A 518 -11.15 -52.61 11.61
C SER A 518 -11.14 -51.45 10.61
N ASP A 519 -10.26 -51.52 9.61
CA ASP A 519 -10.12 -50.54 8.54
C ASP A 519 -11.45 -50.41 7.75
N MET A 520 -12.16 -51.52 7.52
CA MET A 520 -13.51 -51.51 6.92
C MET A 520 -14.57 -50.87 7.82
N GLN A 521 -14.49 -51.01 9.15
CA GLN A 521 -15.41 -50.34 10.08
C GLN A 521 -15.13 -48.84 10.16
N GLU A 522 -13.86 -48.43 10.15
CA GLU A 522 -13.46 -47.02 10.10
C GLU A 522 -13.92 -46.37 8.79
N LEU A 523 -13.68 -47.01 7.64
CA LEU A 523 -14.16 -46.53 6.32
C LEU A 523 -15.69 -46.44 6.24
N ALA A 524 -16.43 -47.39 6.81
CA ALA A 524 -17.89 -47.36 6.82
C ALA A 524 -18.45 -46.24 7.73
N GLN A 525 -17.77 -45.93 8.84
CA GLN A 525 -18.11 -44.79 9.69
C GLN A 525 -17.78 -43.46 9.00
N GLU A 526 -16.63 -43.35 8.33
CA GLU A 526 -16.30 -42.18 7.52
C GLU A 526 -17.31 -41.97 6.38
N GLU A 527 -17.72 -43.02 5.65
CA GLU A 527 -18.75 -42.91 4.61
C GLU A 527 -20.09 -42.40 5.19
N GLN A 528 -20.49 -42.88 6.38
CA GLN A 528 -21.70 -42.41 7.05
C GLN A 528 -21.59 -40.93 7.48
N ASP A 529 -20.45 -40.50 8.00
CA ASP A 529 -20.22 -39.12 8.43
C ASP A 529 -20.14 -38.16 7.22
N TRP A 530 -19.48 -38.56 6.12
CA TRP A 530 -19.48 -37.83 4.85
C TRP A 530 -20.89 -37.73 4.24
N ALA A 531 -21.70 -38.79 4.31
CA ALA A 531 -23.09 -38.75 3.86
C ALA A 531 -23.94 -37.76 4.68
N ALA A 532 -23.73 -37.71 6.00
CA ALA A 532 -24.40 -36.75 6.88
C ALA A 532 -23.95 -35.30 6.63
N GLU A 533 -22.66 -35.05 6.36
CA GLU A 533 -22.18 -33.72 5.95
C GLU A 533 -22.76 -33.32 4.59
N MET A 534 -22.79 -34.24 3.61
CA MET A 534 -23.41 -33.97 2.30
C MET A 534 -24.89 -33.61 2.41
N GLU A 535 -25.68 -34.32 3.23
CA GLU A 535 -27.08 -33.94 3.47
C GLU A 535 -27.21 -32.57 4.16
N SER A 536 -26.34 -32.26 5.12
CA SER A 536 -26.30 -30.95 5.78
C SER A 536 -26.00 -29.81 4.79
N VAL A 537 -24.98 -29.99 3.95
CA VAL A 537 -24.58 -29.02 2.91
C VAL A 537 -25.65 -28.87 1.83
N GLU A 538 -26.27 -29.95 1.37
CA GLU A 538 -27.38 -29.91 0.40
C GLU A 538 -28.62 -29.21 0.98
N ASN A 539 -28.96 -29.45 2.25
CA ASN A 539 -30.04 -28.72 2.90
C ASN A 539 -29.72 -27.23 3.11
N HIS A 540 -28.45 -26.88 3.39
CA HIS A 540 -28.00 -25.49 3.40
C HIS A 540 -28.09 -24.84 2.00
N ARG A 541 -27.67 -25.55 0.95
CA ARG A 541 -27.78 -25.12 -0.46
C ARG A 541 -29.23 -24.83 -0.83
N ARG A 542 -30.16 -25.73 -0.51
CA ARG A 542 -31.62 -25.55 -0.72
C ARG A 542 -32.17 -24.33 0.04
N LEU A 543 -31.68 -24.05 1.25
CA LEU A 543 -32.11 -22.88 2.03
C LEU A 543 -31.60 -21.57 1.43
N LEU A 544 -30.35 -21.54 0.94
CA LEU A 544 -29.80 -20.39 0.22
C LEU A 544 -30.53 -20.17 -1.11
N GLU A 545 -30.76 -21.23 -1.89
CA GLU A 545 -31.51 -21.19 -3.15
C GLU A 545 -32.93 -20.61 -2.96
N LYS A 546 -33.67 -21.06 -1.94
CA LYS A 546 -34.97 -20.47 -1.58
C LYS A 546 -34.90 -18.98 -1.23
N LYS A 547 -33.86 -18.54 -0.52
CA LYS A 547 -33.65 -17.11 -0.18
C LYS A 547 -33.30 -16.26 -1.41
N VAL A 548 -32.46 -16.79 -2.30
CA VAL A 548 -32.09 -16.13 -3.56
C VAL A 548 -33.31 -15.99 -4.46
N ASN A 549 -34.10 -17.05 -4.63
CA ASN A 549 -35.30 -17.01 -5.46
C ASN A 549 -36.35 -16.02 -4.90
N TYR A 550 -36.56 -16.00 -3.58
CA TYR A 550 -37.45 -15.02 -2.94
C TYR A 550 -37.00 -13.56 -3.18
N GLY A 551 -35.71 -13.27 -2.97
CA GLY A 551 -35.17 -11.92 -3.21
C GLY A 551 -35.14 -11.54 -4.69
N TYR A 552 -35.03 -12.51 -5.60
CA TYR A 552 -35.17 -12.32 -7.04
C TYR A 552 -36.62 -11.98 -7.40
N ASP A 553 -37.60 -12.76 -6.92
CA ASP A 553 -39.03 -12.52 -7.17
C ASP A 553 -39.48 -11.16 -6.62
N GLU A 554 -39.01 -10.77 -5.42
CA GLU A 554 -39.22 -9.43 -4.87
C GLU A 554 -38.62 -8.35 -5.78
N SER A 555 -37.37 -8.51 -6.21
CA SER A 555 -36.68 -7.57 -7.12
C SER A 555 -37.39 -7.43 -8.47
N VAL A 556 -37.94 -8.53 -9.02
CA VAL A 556 -38.73 -8.53 -10.25
C VAL A 556 -40.08 -7.81 -10.06
N GLN A 557 -40.73 -7.99 -8.90
CA GLN A 557 -41.96 -7.26 -8.57
C GLN A 557 -41.69 -5.76 -8.41
N GLN A 558 -40.63 -5.36 -7.69
CA GLN A 558 -40.20 -3.97 -7.55
C GLN A 558 -39.87 -3.34 -8.92
N LEU A 559 -39.13 -4.04 -9.79
CA LEU A 559 -38.84 -3.59 -11.15
C LEU A 559 -40.11 -3.39 -11.98
N LYS A 560 -41.08 -4.32 -11.90
CA LYS A 560 -42.35 -4.23 -12.62
C LYS A 560 -43.20 -3.05 -12.14
N ALA A 561 -43.23 -2.78 -10.82
CA ALA A 561 -43.88 -1.61 -10.26
C ALA A 561 -43.21 -0.30 -10.71
N ALA A 562 -41.87 -0.23 -10.70
CA ALA A 562 -41.12 0.93 -11.17
C ALA A 562 -41.33 1.19 -12.68
N GLN A 563 -41.44 0.15 -13.50
CA GLN A 563 -41.77 0.25 -14.92
C GLN A 563 -43.19 0.83 -15.15
N GLN A 564 -44.17 0.42 -14.34
CA GLN A 564 -45.53 0.96 -14.38
C GLN A 564 -45.56 2.45 -13.98
N GLN A 565 -44.89 2.82 -12.88
CA GLN A 565 -44.78 4.22 -12.44
C GLN A 565 -44.08 5.09 -13.50
N TYR A 566 -42.99 4.61 -14.10
CA TYR A 566 -42.33 5.32 -15.21
C TYR A 566 -43.26 5.54 -16.40
N HIS A 567 -44.13 4.58 -16.73
CA HIS A 567 -45.07 4.72 -17.84
C HIS A 567 -46.17 5.76 -17.55
N LEU A 568 -46.65 5.84 -16.30
CA LEU A 568 -47.61 6.86 -15.86
C LEU A 568 -47.01 8.26 -15.93
N VAL A 569 -45.82 8.48 -15.34
CA VAL A 569 -45.12 9.78 -15.40
C VAL A 569 -44.80 10.18 -16.85
N LEU A 570 -44.38 9.22 -17.69
CA LEU A 570 -44.15 9.48 -19.12
C LEU A 570 -45.43 9.91 -19.86
N GLN A 571 -46.60 9.39 -19.47
CA GLN A 571 -47.88 9.81 -20.04
C GLN A 571 -48.27 11.22 -19.55
N GLU A 572 -48.15 11.48 -18.25
CA GLU A 572 -48.43 12.77 -17.61
C GLU A 572 -47.56 13.89 -18.17
N THR A 573 -46.23 13.74 -18.16
CA THR A 573 -45.28 14.71 -18.72
C THR A 573 -45.37 14.84 -20.25
N ASN A 574 -46.05 13.94 -20.96
CA ASN A 574 -46.41 14.15 -22.37
C ASN A 574 -47.68 14.99 -22.51
N GLU A 575 -48.66 14.85 -21.62
CA GLU A 575 -49.89 15.64 -21.63
C GLU A 575 -49.66 17.07 -21.15
N GLU A 576 -48.87 17.27 -20.09
CA GLU A 576 -48.39 18.61 -19.68
C GLU A 576 -47.68 19.33 -20.82
N ARG A 577 -46.86 18.61 -21.61
CA ARG A 577 -46.16 19.19 -22.76
C ARG A 577 -47.13 19.57 -23.88
N ARG A 578 -48.26 18.88 -24.03
CA ARG A 578 -49.35 19.27 -24.95
C ARG A 578 -50.09 20.50 -24.44
N THR A 579 -50.45 20.57 -23.15
CA THR A 579 -51.15 21.74 -22.59
C THR A 579 -50.28 22.98 -22.64
N VAL A 580 -48.99 22.88 -22.30
CA VAL A 580 -48.00 23.97 -22.45
C VAL A 580 -47.86 24.40 -23.92
N ALA A 581 -47.74 23.47 -24.86
CA ALA A 581 -47.65 23.81 -26.29
C ALA A 581 -48.92 24.49 -26.82
N ASN A 582 -50.10 24.01 -26.42
CA ASN A 582 -51.39 24.62 -26.79
C ASN A 582 -51.54 26.03 -26.19
N ASN A 583 -51.14 26.22 -24.93
CA ASN A 583 -51.14 27.54 -24.27
C ASN A 583 -50.19 28.51 -24.99
N LEU A 584 -48.98 28.05 -25.34
CA LEU A 584 -48.00 28.85 -26.06
C LEU A 584 -48.51 29.27 -27.47
N ALA A 585 -49.15 28.34 -28.19
CA ALA A 585 -49.78 28.63 -29.47
C ALA A 585 -50.94 29.63 -29.35
N SER A 586 -51.74 29.54 -28.28
CA SER A 586 -52.81 30.50 -27.97
C SER A 586 -52.27 31.91 -27.69
N VAL A 587 -51.19 32.01 -26.90
CA VAL A 587 -50.50 33.28 -26.63
C VAL A 587 -49.91 33.88 -27.91
N PHE A 588 -49.21 33.10 -28.74
CA PHE A 588 -48.69 33.58 -30.03
C PHE A 588 -49.81 34.04 -30.97
N THR A 589 -50.92 33.29 -31.05
CA THR A 589 -52.09 33.69 -31.86
C THR A 589 -52.70 35.00 -31.35
N THR A 590 -52.79 35.18 -30.04
CA THR A 590 -53.31 36.41 -29.42
C THR A 590 -52.38 37.60 -29.68
N ALA A 591 -51.07 37.41 -29.57
CA ALA A 591 -50.06 38.43 -29.87
C ALA A 591 -50.05 38.83 -31.35
N ALA A 592 -50.15 37.87 -32.27
CA ALA A 592 -50.24 38.12 -33.71
C ALA A 592 -51.53 38.89 -34.08
N ASN A 593 -52.67 38.52 -33.47
CA ASN A 593 -53.92 39.25 -33.63
C ASN A 593 -53.82 40.69 -33.12
N HIS A 594 -53.21 40.91 -31.94
CA HIS A 594 -52.98 42.26 -31.40
C HIS A 594 -52.04 43.09 -32.28
N LEU A 595 -50.97 42.49 -32.80
CA LEU A 595 -50.04 43.14 -33.73
C LEU A 595 -50.80 43.61 -34.99
N SER A 596 -51.56 42.73 -35.63
CA SER A 596 -52.33 43.06 -36.84
C SER A 596 -53.39 44.16 -36.59
N ILE A 597 -54.04 44.16 -35.42
CA ILE A 597 -54.94 45.24 -35.00
C ILE A 597 -54.17 46.56 -34.83
N THR A 598 -52.96 46.51 -34.27
CA THR A 598 -52.10 47.68 -34.02
C THR A 598 -51.57 48.27 -35.34
N GLU A 599 -51.09 47.42 -36.26
CA GLU A 599 -50.66 47.79 -37.61
C GLU A 599 -51.79 48.49 -38.36
N LYS A 600 -52.98 47.90 -38.38
CA LYS A 600 -54.16 48.50 -39.02
C LYS A 600 -54.58 49.82 -38.39
N CYS A 601 -54.47 49.96 -37.06
CA CYS A 601 -54.73 51.21 -36.35
C CYS A 601 -53.69 52.29 -36.73
N MET A 602 -52.42 51.91 -36.88
CA MET A 602 -51.34 52.79 -37.34
C MET A 602 -51.56 53.24 -38.80
N GLU A 603 -51.97 52.35 -39.71
CA GLU A 603 -52.32 52.70 -41.09
C GLU A 603 -53.49 53.69 -41.15
N ASP A 604 -54.53 53.48 -40.36
CA ASP A 604 -55.72 54.35 -40.34
C ASP A 604 -55.39 55.73 -39.72
N LEU A 605 -54.52 55.77 -38.71
CA LEU A 605 -54.03 57.01 -38.09
C LEU A 605 -53.06 57.76 -39.02
N HIS A 606 -52.16 57.06 -39.72
CA HIS A 606 -51.30 57.63 -40.75
C HIS A 606 -52.13 58.22 -41.92
N SER A 607 -53.15 57.48 -42.38
CA SER A 607 -54.11 57.92 -43.40
C SER A 607 -54.91 59.15 -42.97
N ARG A 608 -55.23 59.29 -41.68
CA ARG A 608 -55.85 60.50 -41.12
C ARG A 608 -54.88 61.68 -41.07
N VAL A 609 -53.64 61.48 -40.61
CA VAL A 609 -52.61 62.52 -40.57
C VAL A 609 -52.31 63.02 -41.98
N GLN A 610 -52.08 62.14 -42.95
CA GLN A 610 -51.85 62.50 -44.35
C GLN A 610 -53.00 63.34 -44.91
N ARG A 611 -54.26 62.97 -44.62
CA ARG A 611 -55.45 63.72 -45.06
C ARG A 611 -55.57 65.11 -44.42
N VAL A 612 -55.14 65.27 -43.16
CA VAL A 612 -55.07 66.58 -42.49
C VAL A 612 -53.95 67.44 -43.07
N CYS A 613 -52.76 66.86 -43.32
CA CYS A 613 -51.65 67.56 -43.96
C CYS A 613 -52.01 68.00 -45.39
N SER A 614 -52.66 67.15 -46.19
CA SER A 614 -53.15 67.52 -47.52
C SER A 614 -54.12 68.70 -47.46
N LYS A 615 -55.08 68.70 -46.54
CA LYS A 615 -56.00 69.83 -46.34
C LYS A 615 -55.30 71.11 -45.91
N ALA A 616 -54.33 71.03 -45.00
CA ALA A 616 -53.55 72.19 -44.58
C ALA A 616 -52.79 72.81 -45.77
N VAL A 617 -52.22 71.97 -46.65
CA VAL A 617 -51.57 72.43 -47.89
C VAL A 617 -52.58 73.05 -48.88
N GLU A 618 -53.77 72.47 -49.05
CA GLU A 618 -54.85 73.04 -49.86
C GLU A 618 -55.33 74.41 -49.31
N GLU A 619 -55.46 74.53 -47.98
CA GLU A 619 -55.87 75.76 -47.30
C GLU A 619 -54.78 76.84 -47.36
N ASP A 620 -53.51 76.50 -47.14
CA ASP A 620 -52.37 77.40 -47.31
C ASP A 620 -52.21 77.86 -48.78
N GLU A 621 -52.36 76.96 -49.75
CA GLU A 621 -52.31 77.31 -51.18
C GLU A 621 -53.47 78.24 -51.56
N ALA A 622 -54.68 78.02 -51.03
CA ALA A 622 -55.81 78.93 -51.21
C ALA A 622 -55.58 80.30 -50.55
N VAL A 623 -54.94 80.36 -49.38
CA VAL A 623 -54.54 81.62 -48.72
C VAL A 623 -53.48 82.35 -49.54
N VAL A 624 -52.46 81.65 -50.07
CA VAL A 624 -51.45 82.22 -50.97
C VAL A 624 -52.08 82.72 -52.28
N GLN A 625 -53.04 81.99 -52.85
CA GLN A 625 -53.78 82.42 -54.04
C GLN A 625 -54.56 83.71 -53.76
N LYS A 626 -55.27 83.78 -52.63
CA LYS A 626 -56.02 84.97 -52.19
C LYS A 626 -55.11 86.17 -51.89
N LEU A 627 -53.90 85.93 -51.35
CA LEU A 627 -52.87 86.96 -51.17
C LEU A 627 -52.31 87.47 -52.50
N ARG A 628 -52.17 86.60 -53.53
CA ARG A 628 -51.82 87.04 -54.89
C ARG A 628 -52.92 87.90 -55.50
N GLU A 629 -54.19 87.59 -55.27
CA GLU A 629 -55.33 88.40 -55.74
C GLU A 629 -55.45 89.76 -55.03
N THR A 630 -55.22 89.82 -53.71
CA THR A 630 -55.17 91.12 -53.00
C THR A 630 -53.96 91.93 -53.45
N LEU A 631 -52.78 91.33 -53.61
CA LEU A 631 -51.61 92.03 -54.17
C LEU A 631 -51.91 92.59 -55.57
N LYS A 632 -52.51 91.79 -56.45
CA LYS A 632 -52.89 92.18 -57.82
C LYS A 632 -53.90 93.33 -57.84
N THR A 633 -54.90 93.32 -56.94
CA THR A 633 -55.88 94.40 -56.82
C THR A 633 -55.27 95.68 -56.23
N PHE A 634 -54.36 95.58 -55.24
CA PHE A 634 -53.55 96.71 -54.79
C PHE A 634 -52.69 97.30 -55.91
N THR A 635 -52.02 96.47 -56.71
CA THR A 635 -51.25 96.92 -57.89
C THR A 635 -52.14 97.65 -58.90
N SER A 636 -53.34 97.13 -59.20
CA SER A 636 -54.28 97.83 -60.09
C SER A 636 -54.78 99.18 -59.54
N LYS A 637 -54.82 99.34 -58.21
CA LYS A 637 -55.21 100.59 -57.55
C LYS A 637 -54.06 101.60 -57.51
N ALA A 638 -52.83 101.13 -57.31
CA ALA A 638 -51.63 101.95 -57.38
C ALA A 638 -51.41 102.53 -58.79
N ASN A 639 -51.72 101.75 -59.83
CA ASN A 639 -51.67 102.19 -61.24
C ASN A 639 -52.89 103.06 -61.65
N SER A 640 -53.70 103.55 -60.70
CA SER A 640 -54.82 104.48 -60.94
C SER A 640 -54.67 105.82 -60.20
N LEU A 641 -53.44 106.14 -59.80
CA LEU A 641 -52.96 107.42 -59.28
C LEU A 641 -51.93 108.02 -60.26
#